data_AF-A0A8D2MMA8-F1
#
_entry.id   AF-A0A8D2MMA8-F1
#
_cell.length_a   1.000
_cell.length_b   1.000
_cell.length_c   1.000
_cell.angle_alpha   90.00
_cell.angle_beta   90.00
_cell.angle_gamma   90.00
#
_symmetry.space_group_name_H-M   'P 1'
#
loop_
_entity.id
_entity.type
_entity.pdbx_description
1 polymer ?
#
loop_
_entity_poly.entity_id
_entity_poly.type
_entity_poly.pdbx_seq_one_letter_code
_entity_poly.pdbx_strand_id
1 'polypeptide(L)'
;MQKIMHISVFLAPVLWGLIWGVNSNSIQIGGLFPRGADQEYSAFRVGMVQYSTSEFRLTPHIDNLEVANSFAVTNAFCSQFSRGVFAIFGFYDKKSVNTITSFCGTLHVSFITPSFPTDGTHPFVIQMRPDLKGALLSLIEYYQWTKFAYLYDSDRGLSTLQAVLDSAAEKKWQVTAINVGNINNERKDETYRSLFQDLEVKKERRVILDCERDKVNDIVDQVITIGKHVKGYHYIIANLGFTDGDLSKIQFGGANVSGFQIVDYDDPVVSKFIQRWSTLEEKEYPGAHTSTIKYTSALTYDAVQVMTEAFRNLRKQRIEISRRGNAGDCLANPAVPWGHGVEIERALKQVQVEGLTGNIKFDQNGKRINFTINVMELKSTGPRKIGYWSEVDKMVVNPLDGPLGNESSGLENKTIIVTTILKADIAIAPLTITLVREEVIDFSKPFMSLGISIMIKKPQKSKPGVFSFLDPLAYEIWMCIVFAYIGVSVVLFLVSRFSPYEWHTEEFEDGRETQTNESTNEFGIFNSLWFSLGAFMQQGCDISPRSLSGRIVGGVWWFFTLIIISSYTANLAAFLTVERMVSPIESAEDLSKQTEIAYGTLDSGSTKEFFRRSKIAVFDKMWTYMKSAEPSVFVRTTAEGVARVRKSKGKYAYLLESTMNEYIEQRKPCDTMKVGGNLDSKGYGIATPKGSSLRTPVNLAVLKLSEQGVLDKLKNKWWYDKGECGAKDSGSKEKTSALSLSNVAGVFYILVGGLGLAMLVALIEFCYKSRAEAKRMKVAKNAQNINPTSSQNSQNFATYKEGYNVYGIESVKI
;
A
#
# COMPACT_ATOMS: atom_id res chain seq x y z
N MET A 1 82.84 -35.43 68.97
CA MET A 1 83.68 -34.30 69.42
C MET A 1 84.89 -34.28 68.51
N GLN A 2 85.26 -33.30 67.69
CA GLN A 2 84.95 -31.89 67.41
C GLN A 2 85.41 -31.74 65.94
N LYS A 3 84.64 -31.35 64.91
CA LYS A 3 83.89 -30.10 64.72
C LYS A 3 84.56 -28.93 65.42
N ILE A 4 85.34 -28.16 64.66
CA ILE A 4 85.57 -26.70 64.70
C ILE A 4 86.97 -26.47 64.14
N MET A 5 87.12 -26.31 62.81
CA MET A 5 88.25 -25.57 62.23
C MET A 5 88.07 -25.25 60.73
N HIS A 6 86.88 -24.80 60.32
CA HIS A 6 86.70 -24.14 59.01
C HIS A 6 85.55 -23.13 59.07
N ILE A 7 85.63 -22.15 59.99
CA ILE A 7 84.77 -20.96 59.99
C ILE A 7 85.60 -19.77 60.51
N SER A 8 86.37 -19.13 59.63
CA SER A 8 86.99 -17.83 59.95
C SER A 8 87.41 -16.99 58.74
N VAL A 9 86.94 -17.27 57.52
CA VAL A 9 87.24 -16.45 56.32
C VAL A 9 85.99 -15.93 55.58
N PHE A 10 84.76 -16.22 56.06
CA PHE A 10 83.51 -15.80 55.38
C PHE A 10 82.65 -14.78 56.15
N LEU A 11 83.23 -14.01 57.07
CA LEU A 11 82.48 -13.05 57.91
C LEU A 11 82.88 -11.57 57.71
N ALA A 12 83.51 -11.24 56.57
CA ALA A 12 83.95 -9.88 56.26
C ALA A 12 83.13 -9.08 55.20
N PRO A 13 82.18 -9.64 54.41
CA PRO A 13 81.32 -8.81 53.56
C PRO A 13 79.89 -8.59 54.09
N VAL A 14 79.47 -9.24 55.19
CA VAL A 14 78.07 -9.14 55.69
C VAL A 14 77.82 -7.91 56.58
N LEU A 15 78.88 -7.27 57.09
CA LEU A 15 78.75 -6.08 57.96
C LEU A 15 79.00 -4.73 57.26
N TRP A 16 79.35 -4.72 55.97
CA TRP A 16 79.46 -3.48 55.19
C TRP A 16 78.27 -3.21 54.25
N GLY A 17 77.33 -4.16 54.14
CA GLY A 17 76.11 -4.02 53.33
C GLY A 17 74.92 -3.34 54.03
N LEU A 18 75.06 -2.92 55.29
CA LEU A 18 73.96 -2.37 56.10
C LEU A 18 73.98 -0.83 56.28
N ILE A 19 74.83 -0.11 55.53
CA ILE A 19 74.90 1.36 55.59
C ILE A 19 74.44 2.04 54.29
N TRP A 20 74.11 1.27 53.24
CA TRP A 20 73.46 1.81 52.05
C TRP A 20 72.03 1.29 52.01
N GLY A 21 71.12 2.05 52.60
CA GLY A 21 69.69 1.81 52.48
C GLY A 21 69.31 1.71 51.00
N VAL A 22 68.92 0.51 50.57
CA VAL A 22 68.29 0.29 49.28
C VAL A 22 66.95 1.01 49.35
N ASN A 23 66.91 2.23 48.81
CA ASN A 23 65.72 3.06 48.76
C ASN A 23 64.73 2.41 47.79
N SER A 24 63.85 1.54 48.31
CA SER A 24 62.78 0.94 47.50
C SER A 24 61.76 2.03 47.18
N ASN A 25 61.87 2.64 46.00
CA ASN A 25 60.97 3.68 45.50
C ASN A 25 59.60 3.08 45.15
N SER A 26 58.77 2.88 46.18
CA SER A 26 57.40 2.40 46.06
C SER A 26 56.42 3.56 45.99
N ILE A 27 55.62 3.65 44.93
CA ILE A 27 54.60 4.68 44.73
C ILE A 27 53.25 4.12 45.17
N GLN A 28 52.69 4.65 46.25
CA GLN A 28 51.37 4.25 46.77
C GLN A 28 50.24 4.80 45.89
N ILE A 29 49.39 3.92 45.37
CA ILE A 29 48.20 4.30 44.59
C ILE A 29 46.95 3.71 45.23
N GLY A 30 45.84 4.45 45.18
CA GLY A 30 44.53 3.95 45.62
C GLY A 30 43.80 3.26 44.49
N GLY A 31 43.04 2.20 44.79
CA GLY A 31 42.20 1.48 43.84
C GLY A 31 40.78 1.34 44.37
N LEU A 32 39.78 1.94 43.72
CA LEU A 32 38.37 1.79 44.06
C LEU A 32 37.66 0.91 43.03
N PHE A 33 37.32 -0.32 43.42
CA PHE A 33 36.68 -1.29 42.54
C PHE A 33 35.24 -1.60 42.99
N PRO A 34 34.27 -1.62 42.05
CA PRO A 34 32.92 -2.09 42.33
C PRO A 34 32.93 -3.57 42.72
N ARG A 35 31.99 -3.97 43.59
CA ARG A 35 31.70 -5.39 43.81
C ARG A 35 31.17 -6.01 42.51
N GLY A 36 31.83 -7.06 42.02
CA GLY A 36 31.49 -7.74 40.77
C GLY A 36 32.33 -7.33 39.55
N ALA A 37 33.25 -6.37 39.69
CA ALA A 37 34.20 -5.98 38.64
C ALA A 37 35.45 -6.89 38.61
N ASP A 38 35.24 -8.21 38.62
CA ASP A 38 36.30 -9.21 38.80
C ASP A 38 37.25 -9.29 37.59
N GLN A 39 36.71 -9.14 36.38
CA GLN A 39 37.51 -9.14 35.15
C GLN A 39 38.35 -7.87 35.03
N GLU A 40 37.79 -6.72 35.40
CA GLU A 40 38.47 -5.43 35.42
C GLU A 40 39.62 -5.43 36.43
N TYR A 41 39.39 -5.99 37.62
CA TYR A 41 40.44 -6.15 38.63
C TYR A 41 41.54 -7.13 38.19
N SER A 42 41.17 -8.21 37.51
CA SER A 42 42.13 -9.14 36.89
C SER A 42 42.99 -8.44 35.84
N ALA A 43 42.39 -7.66 34.95
CA ALA A 43 43.10 -6.86 33.94
C ALA A 43 44.03 -5.81 34.58
N PHE A 44 43.61 -5.19 35.69
CA PHE A 44 44.45 -4.28 36.48
C PHE A 44 45.71 -4.99 36.99
N ARG A 45 45.57 -6.19 37.59
CA ARG A 45 46.70 -6.99 38.07
C ARG A 45 47.65 -7.41 36.94
N VAL A 46 47.12 -7.82 35.79
CA VAL A 46 47.91 -8.18 34.62
C VAL A 46 48.70 -6.97 34.10
N GLY A 47 48.06 -5.80 34.02
CA GLY A 47 48.72 -4.53 33.65
C GLY A 47 49.84 -4.15 34.62
N MET A 48 49.62 -4.34 35.93
CA MET A 48 50.62 -4.06 36.97
C MET A 48 51.87 -4.91 36.84
N VAL A 49 51.74 -6.18 36.43
CA VAL A 49 52.88 -7.05 36.15
C VAL A 49 53.54 -6.69 34.83
N GLN A 50 52.75 -6.42 33.79
CA GLN A 50 53.26 -6.15 32.44
C GLN A 50 54.07 -4.85 32.36
N TYR A 51 53.59 -3.79 33.01
CA TYR A 51 54.22 -2.47 32.96
C TYR A 51 55.12 -2.19 34.17
N SER A 52 55.35 -3.17 35.05
CA SER A 52 56.28 -3.03 36.16
C SER A 52 57.69 -2.68 35.65
N THR A 53 58.32 -1.68 36.27
CA THR A 53 59.70 -1.25 35.96
C THR A 53 60.63 -1.50 37.14
N SER A 54 61.94 -1.55 36.90
CA SER A 54 62.96 -1.64 37.95
C SER A 54 63.21 -0.30 38.65
N GLU A 55 62.83 0.81 38.03
CA GLU A 55 63.07 2.18 38.53
C GLU A 55 62.18 2.56 39.72
N PHE A 56 60.92 2.12 39.70
CA PHE A 56 59.92 2.33 40.73
C PHE A 56 58.85 1.25 40.63
N ARG A 57 58.17 0.97 41.74
CA ARG A 57 57.05 0.01 41.76
C ARG A 57 55.78 0.69 42.23
N LEU A 58 54.68 0.43 41.54
CA LEU A 58 53.35 0.84 41.98
C LEU A 58 52.86 -0.12 43.07
N THR A 59 52.47 0.41 44.22
CA THR A 59 51.87 -0.32 45.34
C THR A 59 50.40 0.05 45.48
N PRO A 60 49.47 -0.81 44.99
CA PRO A 60 48.05 -0.51 45.01
C PRO A 60 47.41 -0.88 46.35
N HIS A 61 46.64 0.05 46.91
CA HIS A 61 45.73 -0.17 48.03
C HIS A 61 44.31 -0.28 47.50
N ILE A 62 43.76 -1.50 47.51
CA ILE A 62 42.49 -1.84 46.87
C ILE A 62 41.35 -1.79 47.89
N ASP A 63 40.31 -1.02 47.57
CA ASP A 63 39.03 -0.98 48.29
C ASP A 63 37.92 -1.52 47.38
N ASN A 64 37.30 -2.63 47.80
CA ASN A 64 36.13 -3.22 47.14
C ASN A 64 34.86 -2.65 47.79
N LEU A 65 34.17 -1.77 47.06
CA LEU A 65 33.04 -1.01 47.59
C LEU A 65 31.85 -0.98 46.63
N GLU A 66 30.72 -0.53 47.13
CA GLU A 66 29.52 -0.29 46.32
C GLU A 66 29.55 1.14 45.79
N VAL A 67 29.81 1.29 44.48
CA VAL A 67 29.98 2.61 43.84
C VAL A 67 28.70 3.45 43.80
N ALA A 68 27.53 2.81 43.92
CA ALA A 68 26.24 3.51 43.99
C ALA A 68 26.04 4.27 45.32
N ASN A 69 26.73 3.86 46.39
CA ASN A 69 26.62 4.49 47.70
C ASN A 69 27.72 5.55 47.89
N SER A 70 27.35 6.82 47.71
CA SER A 70 28.28 7.94 47.82
C SER A 70 28.97 8.03 49.18
N PHE A 71 28.33 7.59 50.27
CA PHE A 71 28.97 7.58 51.60
C PHE A 71 30.11 6.56 51.69
N ALA A 72 29.92 5.36 51.12
CA ALA A 72 30.98 4.36 51.05
C ALA A 72 32.16 4.85 50.22
N VAL A 73 31.88 5.54 49.10
CA VAL A 73 32.89 6.20 48.26
C VAL A 73 33.63 7.30 49.04
N THR A 74 32.93 8.14 49.81
CA THR A 74 33.55 9.17 50.66
C THR A 74 34.50 8.55 51.69
N ASN A 75 34.06 7.52 52.41
CA ASN A 75 34.90 6.89 53.43
C ASN A 75 36.15 6.23 52.81
N ALA A 76 36.00 5.53 51.70
CA ALA A 76 37.13 4.93 50.98
C ALA A 76 38.09 6.02 50.45
N PHE A 77 37.57 7.08 49.85
CA PHE A 77 38.38 8.21 49.39
C PHE A 77 39.18 8.83 50.55
N CYS A 78 38.54 9.08 51.68
CA CYS A 78 39.18 9.62 52.88
C CYS A 78 40.23 8.66 53.47
N SER A 79 39.98 7.34 53.42
CA SER A 79 40.96 6.33 53.82
C SER A 79 42.20 6.38 52.93
N GLN A 80 42.03 6.42 51.60
CA GLN A 80 43.11 6.52 50.63
C GLN A 80 43.88 7.84 50.77
N PHE A 81 43.17 8.95 50.98
CA PHE A 81 43.78 10.25 51.24
C PHE A 81 44.64 10.22 52.49
N SER A 82 44.11 9.69 53.61
CA SER A 82 44.84 9.57 54.88
C SER A 82 46.08 8.70 54.77
N ARG A 83 46.04 7.64 53.94
CA ARG A 83 47.19 6.78 53.62
C ARG A 83 48.26 7.49 52.80
N GLY A 84 47.94 8.63 52.19
CA GLY A 84 48.89 9.46 51.49
C GLY A 84 49.13 9.07 50.03
N VAL A 85 48.17 8.40 49.37
CA VAL A 85 48.34 7.93 47.98
C VAL A 85 48.57 9.05 46.97
N PHE A 86 49.30 8.71 45.90
CA PHE A 86 49.71 9.64 44.85
C PHE A 86 48.71 9.80 43.70
N ALA A 87 47.89 8.80 43.47
CA ALA A 87 46.84 8.81 42.47
C ALA A 87 45.81 7.76 42.88
N ILE A 88 44.55 7.98 42.48
CA ILE A 88 43.48 7.03 42.72
C ILE A 88 42.98 6.56 41.36
N PHE A 89 43.00 5.25 41.15
CA PHE A 89 42.31 4.61 40.03
C PHE A 89 40.99 4.05 40.53
N GLY A 90 39.90 4.20 39.77
CA GLY A 90 38.66 3.54 40.13
C GLY A 90 37.46 3.89 39.28
N PHE A 91 36.35 3.27 39.65
CA PHE A 91 35.07 3.44 38.99
C PHE A 91 34.19 4.41 39.77
N TYR A 92 33.27 5.07 39.06
CA TYR A 92 32.17 5.79 39.69
C TYR A 92 30.86 5.48 38.98
N ASP A 93 29.80 5.56 39.74
CA ASP A 93 28.42 5.56 39.25
C ASP A 93 27.89 7.00 39.11
N LYS A 94 26.81 7.21 38.36
CA LYS A 94 26.14 8.51 38.20
C LYS A 94 25.73 9.17 39.52
N LYS A 95 25.47 8.38 40.56
CA LYS A 95 25.18 8.89 41.93
C LYS A 95 26.42 9.41 42.66
N SER A 96 27.59 8.80 42.39
CA SER A 96 28.85 9.08 43.09
C SER A 96 29.79 10.03 42.35
N VAL A 97 29.57 10.27 41.04
CA VAL A 97 30.46 11.07 40.20
C VAL A 97 30.68 12.48 40.77
N ASN A 98 29.62 13.13 41.27
CA ASN A 98 29.69 14.47 41.86
C ASN A 98 30.50 14.49 43.16
N THR A 99 30.47 13.39 43.93
CA THR A 99 31.29 13.23 45.14
C THR A 99 32.77 13.17 44.76
N ILE A 100 33.13 12.31 43.80
CA ILE A 100 34.53 12.18 43.34
C ILE A 100 35.04 13.49 42.75
N THR A 101 34.31 14.11 41.83
CA THR A 101 34.76 15.34 41.17
C THR A 101 34.92 16.49 42.16
N SER A 102 34.05 16.58 43.17
CA SER A 102 34.17 17.57 44.24
C SER A 102 35.43 17.33 45.10
N PHE A 103 35.66 16.11 45.57
CA PHE A 103 36.84 15.80 46.40
C PHE A 103 38.16 15.96 45.64
N CYS A 104 38.21 15.49 44.39
CA CYS A 104 39.40 15.62 43.54
C CYS A 104 39.73 17.09 43.26
N GLY A 105 38.72 17.93 43.00
CA GLY A 105 38.91 19.37 42.80
C GLY A 105 39.40 20.11 44.05
N THR A 106 38.91 19.73 45.24
CA THR A 106 39.34 20.36 46.49
C THR A 106 40.73 19.89 46.93
N LEU A 107 40.97 18.58 46.96
CA LEU A 107 42.18 17.99 47.55
C LEU A 107 43.34 17.83 46.55
N HIS A 108 43.10 18.12 45.27
CA HIS A 108 44.09 18.05 44.18
C HIS A 108 44.68 16.64 44.03
N VAL A 109 43.82 15.61 44.16
CA VAL A 109 44.19 14.20 43.98
C VAL A 109 43.73 13.75 42.60
N SER A 110 44.67 13.33 41.74
CA SER A 110 44.36 12.83 40.41
C SER A 110 43.59 11.51 40.47
N PHE A 111 42.45 11.47 39.80
CA PHE A 111 41.57 10.31 39.68
C PHE A 111 41.51 9.80 38.24
N ILE A 112 41.82 8.52 38.03
CA ILE A 112 41.82 7.87 36.71
C ILE A 112 40.67 6.88 36.64
N THR A 113 39.86 6.94 35.58
CA THR A 113 38.63 6.13 35.48
C THR A 113 38.32 5.60 34.09
N PRO A 114 37.88 4.33 33.97
CA PRO A 114 37.30 3.77 32.74
C PRO A 114 35.77 3.93 32.66
N SER A 115 35.17 4.67 33.60
CA SER A 115 33.72 4.92 33.67
C SER A 115 33.24 5.84 32.54
N PHE A 116 31.93 6.11 32.46
CA PHE A 116 31.37 6.98 31.42
C PHE A 116 31.92 8.42 31.52
N PRO A 117 32.08 9.17 30.42
CA PRO A 117 32.60 10.54 30.47
C PRO A 117 31.72 11.49 31.30
N THR A 118 32.33 12.45 32.00
CA THR A 118 31.59 13.38 32.87
C THR A 118 30.86 14.47 32.10
N ASP A 119 29.73 14.92 32.65
CA ASP A 119 28.98 16.09 32.18
C ASP A 119 29.73 17.38 32.57
N GLY A 120 30.46 17.97 31.61
CA GLY A 120 31.24 19.21 31.82
C GLY A 120 32.76 18.99 31.88
N THR A 121 33.47 19.96 32.47
CA THR A 121 34.94 19.96 32.61
C THR A 121 35.31 19.99 34.09
N HIS A 122 35.94 18.91 34.58
CA HIS A 122 36.37 18.80 35.98
C HIS A 122 37.89 18.62 36.03
N PRO A 123 38.60 19.38 36.87
CA PRO A 123 40.03 19.19 37.07
C PRO A 123 40.31 17.90 37.86
N PHE A 124 41.54 17.40 37.75
CA PHE A 124 42.04 16.19 38.42
C PHE A 124 41.34 14.87 38.05
N VAL A 125 40.61 14.82 36.92
CA VAL A 125 39.95 13.60 36.45
C VAL A 125 40.47 13.22 35.07
N ILE A 126 41.01 12.00 34.94
CA ILE A 126 41.47 11.42 33.67
C ILE A 126 40.50 10.32 33.26
N GLN A 127 39.88 10.50 32.09
CA GLN A 127 38.79 9.66 31.60
C GLN A 127 39.30 8.80 30.45
N MET A 128 39.43 7.50 30.69
CA MET A 128 39.94 6.54 29.70
C MET A 128 38.89 6.25 28.62
N ARG A 129 37.59 6.32 28.97
CA ARG A 129 36.51 6.05 28.02
C ARG A 129 36.35 7.21 27.03
N PRO A 130 36.42 6.96 25.71
CA PRO A 130 36.13 7.99 24.72
C PRO A 130 34.63 8.33 24.66
N ASP A 131 34.31 9.50 24.12
CA ASP A 131 32.93 9.94 23.91
C ASP A 131 32.29 9.21 22.71
N LEU A 132 31.10 8.65 22.92
CA LEU A 132 30.37 7.87 21.91
C LEU A 132 29.36 8.72 21.11
N LYS A 133 28.97 9.91 21.62
CA LYS A 133 27.85 10.67 21.05
C LYS A 133 28.06 11.03 19.57
N GLY A 134 29.28 11.42 19.20
CA GLY A 134 29.62 11.82 17.83
C GLY A 134 29.53 10.65 16.85
N ALA A 135 30.02 9.48 17.26
CA ALA A 135 29.96 8.25 16.46
C ALA A 135 28.51 7.78 16.28
N LEU A 136 27.70 7.84 17.34
CA LEU A 136 26.28 7.47 17.28
C LEU A 136 25.49 8.35 16.32
N LEU A 137 25.65 9.68 16.41
CA LEU A 137 24.96 10.62 15.50
C LEU A 137 25.38 10.41 14.05
N SER A 138 26.68 10.20 13.80
CA SER A 138 27.20 9.93 12.45
C SER A 138 26.64 8.61 11.87
N LEU A 139 26.43 7.59 12.72
CA LEU A 139 25.85 6.32 12.30
C LEU A 139 24.35 6.45 11.95
N ILE A 140 23.59 7.23 12.72
CA ILE A 140 22.16 7.51 12.45
C ILE A 140 22.02 8.23 11.09
N GLU A 141 22.93 9.17 10.81
CA GLU A 141 23.00 9.90 9.54
C GLU A 141 23.41 9.01 8.37
N TYR A 142 24.40 8.15 8.56
CA TYR A 142 24.82 7.16 7.57
C TYR A 142 23.65 6.26 7.14
N TYR A 143 22.85 5.79 8.08
CA TYR A 143 21.66 5.00 7.77
C TYR A 143 20.44 5.84 7.32
N GLN A 144 20.56 7.17 7.29
CA GLN A 144 19.48 8.09 6.91
C GLN A 144 18.19 7.87 7.70
N TRP A 145 18.31 7.63 9.01
CA TRP A 145 17.15 7.43 9.87
C TRP A 145 16.43 8.74 10.18
N THR A 146 15.10 8.74 10.06
CA THR A 146 14.23 9.89 10.38
C THR A 146 13.28 9.63 11.54
N LYS A 147 12.96 8.37 11.81
CA LYS A 147 12.07 7.92 12.89
C LYS A 147 12.63 6.66 13.52
N PHE A 148 12.76 6.65 14.85
CA PHE A 148 13.29 5.52 15.61
C PHE A 148 12.92 5.60 17.11
N ALA A 149 13.00 4.47 17.80
CA ALA A 149 12.88 4.38 19.25
C ALA A 149 14.27 4.38 19.91
N TYR A 150 14.40 5.02 21.06
CA TYR A 150 15.63 5.13 21.83
C TYR A 150 15.40 4.61 23.25
N LEU A 151 15.88 3.40 23.52
CA LEU A 151 15.80 2.76 24.83
C LEU A 151 17.08 3.06 25.59
N TYR A 152 16.95 3.68 26.76
CA TYR A 152 18.09 4.14 27.54
C TYR A 152 18.01 3.76 29.02
N ASP A 153 19.18 3.65 29.64
CA ASP A 153 19.34 3.50 31.08
C ASP A 153 19.90 4.78 31.70
N SER A 154 19.45 5.14 32.90
CA SER A 154 19.92 6.32 33.64
C SER A 154 21.32 6.14 34.25
N ASP A 155 21.77 4.90 34.44
CA ASP A 155 23.00 4.59 35.19
C ASP A 155 24.27 5.10 34.49
N ARG A 156 24.26 5.19 33.15
CA ARG A 156 25.38 5.73 32.35
C ARG A 156 25.34 7.25 32.14
N GLY A 157 24.32 7.92 32.69
CA GLY A 157 24.06 9.34 32.45
C GLY A 157 23.23 9.61 31.19
N LEU A 158 22.71 10.83 31.08
CA LEU A 158 21.76 11.24 30.03
C LEU A 158 22.40 12.07 28.90
N SER A 159 23.73 12.19 28.90
CA SER A 159 24.46 13.05 27.96
C SER A 159 24.27 12.62 26.49
N THR A 160 24.31 11.31 26.23
CA THR A 160 24.07 10.72 24.91
C THR A 160 22.64 11.00 24.44
N LEU A 161 21.66 10.83 25.32
CA LEU A 161 20.25 11.13 25.03
C LEU A 161 20.04 12.62 24.71
N GLN A 162 20.62 13.53 25.49
CA GLN A 162 20.54 14.97 25.25
C GLN A 162 21.10 15.32 23.86
N ALA A 163 22.29 14.80 23.52
CA ALA A 163 22.89 15.04 22.20
C ALA A 163 22.02 14.53 21.04
N VAL A 164 21.33 13.40 21.21
CA VAL A 164 20.38 12.86 20.22
C VAL A 164 19.13 13.74 20.11
N LEU A 165 18.58 14.23 21.21
CA LEU A 165 17.39 15.08 21.21
C LEU A 165 17.67 16.46 20.60
N ASP A 166 18.83 17.07 20.89
CA ASP A 166 19.26 18.34 20.29
C ASP A 166 19.40 18.19 18.77
N SER A 167 20.08 17.13 18.32
CA SER A 167 20.23 16.81 16.90
C SER A 167 18.90 16.46 16.23
N ALA A 168 17.98 15.83 16.97
CA ALA A 168 16.65 15.50 16.47
C ALA A 168 15.81 16.75 16.21
N ALA A 169 15.93 17.79 17.04
CA ALA A 169 15.25 19.07 16.82
C ALA A 169 15.78 19.78 15.56
N GLU A 170 17.09 19.77 15.35
CA GLU A 170 17.74 20.36 14.17
C GLU A 170 17.36 19.60 12.88
N LYS A 171 17.47 18.27 12.90
CA LYS A 171 17.27 17.40 11.73
C LYS A 171 15.83 16.88 11.56
N LYS A 172 14.91 17.34 12.40
CA LYS A 172 13.48 16.97 12.41
C LYS A 172 13.25 15.46 12.54
N TRP A 173 14.03 14.78 13.37
CA TRP A 173 13.84 13.36 13.66
C TRP A 173 12.68 13.12 14.63
N GLN A 174 11.92 12.05 14.41
CA GLN A 174 10.89 11.58 15.33
C GLN A 174 11.48 10.51 16.26
N VAL A 175 11.87 10.92 17.46
CA VAL A 175 12.49 10.03 18.45
C VAL A 175 11.49 9.66 19.54
N THR A 176 11.25 8.37 19.74
CA THR A 176 10.49 7.87 20.90
C THR A 176 11.49 7.41 21.97
N ALA A 177 11.80 8.28 22.94
CA ALA A 177 12.72 7.96 24.04
C ALA A 177 11.98 7.26 25.19
N ILE A 178 12.50 6.12 25.65
CA ILE A 178 11.90 5.33 26.73
C ILE A 178 12.99 4.86 27.72
N ASN A 179 12.76 5.13 29.00
CA ASN A 179 13.65 4.69 30.07
C ASN A 179 13.37 3.22 30.42
N VAL A 180 14.40 2.37 30.34
CA VAL A 180 14.34 0.93 30.66
C VAL A 180 15.13 0.55 31.92
N GLY A 181 15.78 1.53 32.58
CA GLY A 181 16.56 1.33 33.80
C GLY A 181 15.71 0.93 35.01
N ASN A 182 14.57 1.60 35.20
CA ASN A 182 13.70 1.50 36.38
C ASN A 182 12.82 0.23 36.45
N ILE A 183 13.05 -0.77 35.60
CA ILE A 183 12.22 -1.97 35.55
C ILE A 183 12.63 -2.92 36.69
N ASN A 184 11.66 -3.31 37.53
CA ASN A 184 11.88 -4.29 38.58
C ASN A 184 12.06 -5.69 38.00
N ASN A 185 13.00 -6.46 38.56
CA ASN A 185 13.33 -7.81 38.05
C ASN A 185 12.13 -8.77 38.10
N GLU A 186 11.20 -8.60 39.06
CA GLU A 186 10.03 -9.48 39.22
C GLU A 186 8.99 -9.33 38.10
N ARG A 187 8.81 -8.14 37.52
CA ARG A 187 7.82 -7.88 36.44
C ARG A 187 8.48 -7.53 35.10
N LYS A 188 9.74 -7.94 34.94
CA LYS A 188 10.57 -7.63 33.78
C LYS A 188 9.99 -8.15 32.46
N ASP A 189 9.48 -9.38 32.45
CA ASP A 189 8.90 -10.01 31.26
C ASP A 189 7.64 -9.30 30.76
N GLU A 190 6.71 -8.96 31.67
CA GLU A 190 5.46 -8.26 31.34
C GLU A 190 5.72 -6.82 30.86
N THR A 191 6.61 -6.10 31.53
CA THR A 191 6.95 -4.71 31.18
C THR A 191 7.64 -4.61 29.82
N TYR A 192 8.57 -5.52 29.48
CA TYR A 192 9.16 -5.55 28.14
C TYR A 192 8.13 -5.93 27.07
N ARG A 193 7.23 -6.88 27.34
CA ARG A 193 6.15 -7.19 26.39
C ARG A 193 5.24 -5.99 26.15
N SER A 194 4.83 -5.28 27.20
CA SER A 194 4.03 -4.06 27.09
C SER A 194 4.78 -2.98 26.31
N LEU A 195 6.07 -2.77 26.61
CA LEU A 195 6.93 -1.83 25.90
C LEU A 195 6.96 -2.08 24.39
N PHE A 196 7.19 -3.33 23.98
CA PHE A 196 7.23 -3.66 22.56
C PHE A 196 5.85 -3.67 21.89
N GLN A 197 4.75 -3.83 22.65
CA GLN A 197 3.40 -3.60 22.13
C GLN A 197 3.16 -2.13 21.81
N ASP A 198 3.58 -1.21 22.69
CA ASP A 198 3.48 0.24 22.45
C ASP A 198 4.31 0.66 21.22
N LEU A 199 5.51 0.08 21.08
CA LEU A 199 6.35 0.26 19.89
C LEU A 199 5.68 -0.31 18.63
N GLU A 200 4.93 -1.41 18.73
CA GLU A 200 4.19 -1.99 17.60
C GLU A 200 3.00 -1.11 17.18
N VAL A 201 2.29 -0.48 18.12
CA VAL A 201 1.21 0.49 17.82
C VAL A 201 1.75 1.63 16.96
N LYS A 202 2.95 2.12 17.28
CA LYS A 202 3.65 3.15 16.51
C LYS A 202 4.36 2.62 15.25
N LYS A 203 4.32 1.31 15.03
CA LYS A 203 5.01 0.55 13.97
C LYS A 203 6.52 0.88 13.92
N GLU A 204 7.14 0.98 15.09
CA GLU A 204 8.60 1.17 15.18
C GLU A 204 9.33 -0.09 14.71
N ARG A 205 10.34 0.12 13.88
CA ARG A 205 11.19 -0.94 13.31
C ARG A 205 12.69 -0.68 13.53
N ARG A 206 13.02 0.50 14.06
CA ARG A 206 14.37 1.01 14.27
C ARG A 206 14.52 1.32 15.74
N VAL A 207 15.44 0.64 16.42
CA VAL A 207 15.58 0.73 17.87
C VAL A 207 17.05 0.93 18.23
N ILE A 208 17.35 1.94 19.04
CA ILE A 208 18.67 2.18 19.61
C ILE A 208 18.64 1.71 21.07
N LEU A 209 19.63 0.91 21.45
CA LEU A 209 19.83 0.39 22.80
C LEU A 209 21.04 1.07 23.44
N ASP A 210 20.80 2.08 24.27
CA ASP A 210 21.84 2.72 25.10
C ASP A 210 21.76 2.21 26.54
N CYS A 211 22.24 0.99 26.72
CA CYS A 211 22.24 0.31 28.01
C CYS A 211 23.62 -0.31 28.29
N GLU A 212 23.81 -0.78 29.51
CA GLU A 212 24.98 -1.58 29.87
C GLU A 212 24.82 -3.03 29.34
N ARG A 213 25.93 -3.78 29.27
CA ARG A 213 25.98 -5.09 28.60
C ARG A 213 24.90 -6.05 29.10
N ASP A 214 24.70 -6.12 30.41
CA ASP A 214 23.78 -7.08 31.01
C ASP A 214 22.33 -6.74 30.68
N LYS A 215 21.97 -5.45 30.71
CA LYS A 215 20.66 -4.95 30.25
C LYS A 215 20.44 -5.15 28.75
N VAL A 216 21.48 -5.04 27.92
CA VAL A 216 21.37 -5.34 26.48
C VAL A 216 21.02 -6.81 26.28
N ASN A 217 21.70 -7.74 26.97
CA ASN A 217 21.39 -9.17 26.87
C ASN A 217 19.95 -9.47 27.30
N ASP A 218 19.50 -8.85 28.39
CA ASP A 218 18.13 -8.98 28.88
C ASP A 218 17.08 -8.53 27.85
N ILE A 219 17.29 -7.38 27.23
CA ILE A 219 16.39 -6.84 26.19
C ILE A 219 16.43 -7.72 24.95
N VAL A 220 17.60 -8.20 24.55
CA VAL A 220 17.78 -9.08 23.38
C VAL A 220 17.05 -10.40 23.58
N ASP A 221 17.17 -11.04 24.75
CA ASP A 221 16.46 -12.28 25.07
C ASP A 221 14.93 -12.10 24.99
N GLN A 222 14.45 -10.94 25.46
CA GLN A 222 13.05 -10.57 25.34
C GLN A 222 12.63 -10.37 23.89
N VAL A 223 13.39 -9.60 23.09
CA VAL A 223 13.18 -9.36 21.65
C VAL A 223 13.10 -10.67 20.86
N ILE A 224 13.94 -11.65 21.21
CA ILE A 224 13.91 -12.99 20.61
C ILE A 224 12.60 -13.69 20.95
N THR A 225 12.24 -13.71 22.23
CA THR A 225 11.02 -14.36 22.75
C THR A 225 9.74 -13.82 22.07
N ILE A 226 9.67 -12.51 21.83
CA ILE A 226 8.53 -11.87 21.15
C ILE A 226 8.63 -11.88 19.60
N GLY A 227 9.70 -12.47 19.03
CA GLY A 227 9.87 -12.59 17.59
C GLY A 227 10.14 -11.27 16.86
N LYS A 228 10.74 -10.27 17.52
CA LYS A 228 11.04 -8.93 16.95
C LYS A 228 12.47 -8.82 16.40
N HIS A 229 13.11 -9.96 16.10
CA HIS A 229 14.45 -10.06 15.52
C HIS A 229 14.41 -10.48 14.03
N VAL A 230 13.23 -10.39 13.39
CA VAL A 230 13.00 -10.80 11.98
C VAL A 230 13.40 -9.72 10.96
N LYS A 231 13.53 -10.10 9.68
CA LYS A 231 13.77 -9.17 8.56
C LYS A 231 12.78 -7.99 8.59
N GLY A 232 13.35 -6.79 8.57
CA GLY A 232 12.63 -5.52 8.67
C GLY A 232 12.86 -4.76 9.98
N TYR A 233 13.41 -5.40 11.02
CA TYR A 233 13.91 -4.71 12.20
C TYR A 233 15.38 -4.33 12.05
N HIS A 234 15.77 -3.21 12.67
CA HIS A 234 17.15 -2.77 12.75
C HIS A 234 17.47 -2.24 14.15
N TYR A 235 18.46 -2.84 14.81
CA TYR A 235 18.93 -2.48 16.14
C TYR A 235 20.32 -1.81 16.08
N ILE A 236 20.54 -0.78 16.88
CA ILE A 236 21.87 -0.19 17.12
C ILE A 236 22.20 -0.33 18.60
N ILE A 237 23.32 -0.97 18.92
CA ILE A 237 23.83 -1.11 20.29
C ILE A 237 24.81 0.05 20.57
N ALA A 238 24.45 0.96 21.46
CA ALA A 238 25.22 2.16 21.81
C ALA A 238 26.18 1.90 22.99
N ASN A 239 27.07 0.92 22.83
CA ASN A 239 28.18 0.66 23.73
C ASN A 239 29.49 0.55 22.95
N LEU A 240 30.64 0.51 23.64
CA LEU A 240 31.97 0.39 23.01
C LEU A 240 32.44 -1.07 22.85
N GLY A 241 31.61 -2.02 23.28
CA GLY A 241 31.88 -3.46 23.26
C GLY A 241 30.73 -4.19 22.60
N PHE A 242 30.62 -4.06 21.28
CA PHE A 242 29.61 -4.74 20.48
C PHE A 242 29.72 -6.27 20.60
N THR A 243 30.94 -6.80 20.55
CA THR A 243 31.20 -8.24 20.63
C THR A 243 31.28 -8.79 22.06
N ASP A 244 31.08 -7.94 23.08
CA ASP A 244 31.11 -8.35 24.49
C ASP A 244 29.81 -9.09 24.90
N GLY A 245 28.72 -8.88 24.18
CA GLY A 245 27.41 -9.50 24.40
C GLY A 245 27.20 -10.79 23.59
N ASP A 246 26.15 -11.54 23.91
CA ASP A 246 25.81 -12.77 23.17
C ASP A 246 25.03 -12.44 21.88
N LEU A 247 25.76 -12.18 20.80
CA LEU A 247 25.20 -11.89 19.49
C LEU A 247 24.75 -13.14 18.72
N SER A 248 25.13 -14.34 19.17
CA SER A 248 24.85 -15.60 18.47
C SER A 248 23.34 -15.86 18.36
N LYS A 249 22.58 -15.47 19.39
CA LYS A 249 21.13 -15.67 19.50
C LYS A 249 20.33 -14.88 18.45
N ILE A 250 20.84 -13.75 17.96
CA ILE A 250 20.16 -12.88 16.98
C ILE A 250 20.77 -12.94 15.58
N GLN A 251 21.92 -13.62 15.42
CA GLN A 251 22.65 -13.72 14.16
C GLN A 251 21.82 -14.29 13.00
N PHE A 252 20.91 -15.23 13.28
CA PHE A 252 20.07 -15.89 12.28
C PHE A 252 18.63 -15.34 12.21
N GLY A 253 18.32 -14.27 12.94
CA GLY A 253 16.98 -13.67 12.97
C GLY A 253 16.57 -12.97 11.67
N GLY A 254 17.53 -12.34 11.01
CA GLY A 254 17.31 -11.53 9.81
C GLY A 254 17.11 -10.04 10.06
N ALA A 255 17.06 -9.59 11.32
CA ALA A 255 17.19 -8.17 11.67
C ALA A 255 18.65 -7.70 11.49
N ASN A 256 18.82 -6.45 11.05
CA ASN A 256 20.15 -5.84 10.99
C ASN A 256 20.54 -5.37 12.39
N VAL A 257 21.75 -5.67 12.84
CA VAL A 257 22.24 -5.27 14.16
C VAL A 257 23.60 -4.61 13.99
N SER A 258 23.70 -3.35 14.39
CA SER A 258 24.92 -2.56 14.30
C SER A 258 25.38 -2.15 15.70
N GLY A 259 26.66 -1.84 15.85
CA GLY A 259 27.20 -1.30 17.10
C GLY A 259 28.63 -0.82 16.95
N PHE A 260 29.27 -0.54 18.09
CA PHE A 260 30.60 0.05 18.12
C PHE A 260 31.57 -0.82 18.88
N GLN A 261 32.81 -0.85 18.39
CA GLN A 261 33.90 -1.62 18.99
C GLN A 261 35.12 -0.73 19.13
N ILE A 262 35.65 -0.62 20.35
CA ILE A 262 36.89 0.12 20.62
C ILE A 262 38.14 -0.78 20.61
N VAL A 263 37.98 -2.05 20.99
CA VAL A 263 39.08 -3.02 20.99
C VAL A 263 39.11 -3.73 19.64
N ASP A 264 40.14 -3.46 18.85
CA ASP A 264 40.34 -4.11 17.54
C ASP A 264 41.14 -5.40 17.72
N TYR A 265 40.48 -6.55 17.53
CA TYR A 265 41.11 -7.86 17.69
C TYR A 265 42.05 -8.23 16.54
N ASP A 266 41.99 -7.49 15.43
CA ASP A 266 42.90 -7.66 14.29
C ASP A 266 44.26 -6.99 14.54
N ASP A 267 44.38 -6.11 15.55
CA ASP A 267 45.62 -5.44 15.90
C ASP A 267 46.64 -6.44 16.48
N PRO A 268 47.90 -6.47 16.01
CA PRO A 268 48.93 -7.37 16.54
C PRO A 268 49.20 -7.19 18.04
N VAL A 269 49.07 -5.98 18.60
CA VAL A 269 49.26 -5.72 20.04
C VAL A 269 48.16 -6.42 20.84
N VAL A 270 46.91 -6.29 20.39
CA VAL A 270 45.75 -6.92 21.01
C VAL A 270 45.81 -8.43 20.83
N SER A 271 46.14 -8.94 19.65
CA SER A 271 46.28 -10.37 19.39
C SER A 271 47.30 -11.04 20.33
N LYS A 272 48.46 -10.40 20.54
CA LYS A 272 49.47 -10.87 21.50
C LYS A 272 48.95 -10.85 22.94
N PHE A 273 48.20 -9.81 23.32
CA PHE A 273 47.55 -9.74 24.62
C PHE A 273 46.53 -10.87 24.80
N ILE A 274 45.69 -11.13 23.80
CA ILE A 274 44.66 -12.19 23.84
C ILE A 274 45.28 -13.59 23.93
N GLN A 275 46.37 -13.86 23.21
CA GLN A 275 47.12 -15.11 23.35
C GLN A 275 47.62 -15.35 24.80
N ARG A 276 48.05 -14.29 25.47
CA ARG A 276 48.43 -14.36 26.88
C ARG A 276 47.22 -14.45 27.80
N TRP A 277 46.18 -13.67 27.54
CA TRP A 277 44.97 -13.59 28.36
C TRP A 277 44.22 -14.93 28.40
N SER A 278 44.15 -15.63 27.26
CA SER A 278 43.51 -16.93 27.14
C SER A 278 44.28 -18.06 27.82
N THR A 279 45.56 -17.88 28.12
CA THR A 279 46.39 -18.90 28.81
C THR A 279 46.47 -18.70 30.33
N LEU A 280 45.92 -17.61 30.86
CA LEU A 280 45.84 -17.38 32.30
C LEU A 280 44.87 -18.36 32.97
N GLU A 281 45.19 -18.75 34.20
CA GLU A 281 44.33 -19.63 35.00
C GLU A 281 43.14 -18.84 35.56
N GLU A 282 41.91 -19.30 35.27
CA GLU A 282 40.67 -18.65 35.69
C GLU A 282 40.53 -18.55 37.22
N LYS A 283 41.14 -19.49 37.96
CA LYS A 283 41.13 -19.49 39.43
C LYS A 283 41.96 -18.33 40.02
N GLU A 284 43.05 -17.95 39.36
CA GLU A 284 43.89 -16.83 39.81
C GLU A 284 43.39 -15.49 39.27
N TYR A 285 42.85 -15.49 38.04
CA TYR A 285 42.32 -14.33 37.35
C TYR A 285 40.86 -14.60 36.93
N PRO A 286 39.87 -14.34 37.79
CA PRO A 286 38.47 -14.60 37.49
C PRO A 286 38.01 -13.82 36.26
N GLY A 287 37.35 -14.52 35.33
CA GLY A 287 36.93 -13.96 34.04
C GLY A 287 38.06 -13.75 33.02
N ALA A 288 39.27 -14.24 33.31
CA ALA A 288 40.28 -14.51 32.29
C ALA A 288 40.04 -15.89 31.64
N HIS A 289 40.91 -16.36 30.74
CA HIS A 289 40.73 -17.61 29.96
C HIS A 289 39.67 -17.53 28.83
N THR A 290 39.35 -16.33 28.38
CA THR A 290 38.42 -16.10 27.25
C THR A 290 39.16 -15.61 26.00
N SER A 291 38.57 -15.80 24.82
CA SER A 291 39.10 -15.28 23.54
C SER A 291 38.81 -13.79 23.32
N THR A 292 37.95 -13.20 24.16
CA THR A 292 37.56 -11.80 24.14
C THR A 292 37.76 -11.17 25.52
N ILE A 293 37.83 -9.84 25.55
CA ILE A 293 37.96 -9.04 26.78
C ILE A 293 36.93 -7.90 26.75
N LYS A 294 36.30 -7.59 27.88
CA LYS A 294 35.40 -6.43 27.97
C LYS A 294 36.15 -5.14 27.69
N TYR A 295 35.50 -4.19 27.03
CA TYR A 295 36.12 -2.88 26.79
C TYR A 295 36.48 -2.12 28.09
N THR A 296 35.72 -2.31 29.19
CA THR A 296 36.02 -1.75 30.52
C THR A 296 37.32 -2.30 31.10
N SER A 297 37.57 -3.60 30.90
CA SER A 297 38.79 -4.28 31.33
C SER A 297 39.98 -3.86 30.46
N ALA A 298 39.78 -3.69 29.15
CA ALA A 298 40.80 -3.15 28.25
C ALA A 298 41.24 -1.73 28.64
N LEU A 299 40.27 -0.85 28.94
CA LEU A 299 40.54 0.51 29.44
C LEU A 299 41.28 0.50 30.79
N THR A 300 41.00 -0.48 31.64
CA THR A 300 41.67 -0.64 32.95
C THR A 300 43.13 -1.06 32.77
N TYR A 301 43.41 -1.98 31.84
CA TYR A 301 44.76 -2.37 31.49
C TYR A 301 45.57 -1.19 30.91
N ASP A 302 44.96 -0.43 30.00
CA ASP A 302 45.56 0.78 29.42
C ASP A 302 45.77 1.89 30.47
N ALA A 303 44.90 1.98 31.48
CA ALA A 303 45.04 2.97 32.56
C ALA A 303 46.33 2.75 33.36
N VAL A 304 46.69 1.49 33.62
CA VAL A 304 47.96 1.15 34.31
C VAL A 304 49.17 1.56 33.47
N GLN A 305 49.10 1.40 32.14
CA GLN A 305 50.14 1.87 31.22
C GLN A 305 50.31 3.39 31.30
N VAL A 306 49.20 4.15 31.24
CA VAL A 306 49.20 5.61 31.34
C VAL A 306 49.76 6.08 32.68
N MET A 307 49.33 5.47 33.79
CA MET A 307 49.83 5.80 35.12
C MET A 307 51.34 5.55 35.25
N THR A 308 51.81 4.42 34.73
CA THR A 308 53.24 4.08 34.76
C THR A 308 54.06 5.07 33.94
N GLU A 309 53.62 5.40 32.72
CA GLU A 309 54.36 6.34 31.87
C GLU A 309 54.35 7.77 32.44
N ALA A 310 53.26 8.18 33.10
CA ALA A 310 53.20 9.47 33.79
C ALA A 310 54.25 9.58 34.90
N PHE A 311 54.35 8.58 35.80
CA PHE A 311 55.36 8.59 36.85
C PHE A 311 56.78 8.45 36.32
N ARG A 312 56.97 7.71 35.23
CA ARG A 312 58.25 7.64 34.51
C ARG A 312 58.64 9.02 33.96
N ASN A 313 57.71 9.76 33.38
CA ASN A 313 57.97 11.11 32.86
C ASN A 313 58.29 12.13 33.97
N LEU A 314 57.62 12.06 35.11
CA LEU A 314 57.96 12.89 36.28
C LEU A 314 59.40 12.66 36.75
N ARG A 315 59.84 11.40 36.78
CA ARG A 315 61.23 11.04 37.10
C ARG A 315 62.22 11.55 36.05
N LYS A 316 61.91 11.40 34.76
CA LYS A 316 62.74 11.95 33.66
C LYS A 316 62.90 13.47 33.78
N GLN A 317 61.85 14.18 34.21
CA GLN A 317 61.86 15.62 34.45
C GLN A 317 62.54 16.02 35.79
N ARG A 318 63.02 15.05 36.57
CA ARG A 318 63.65 15.23 37.89
C ARG A 318 62.74 15.94 38.91
N ILE A 319 61.42 15.75 38.80
CA ILE A 319 60.46 16.25 39.77
C ILE A 319 60.35 15.23 40.92
N GLU A 320 60.77 15.62 42.12
CA GLU A 320 60.64 14.79 43.32
C GLU A 320 59.24 14.88 43.91
N ILE A 321 58.47 13.79 43.78
CA ILE A 321 57.11 13.69 44.33
C ILE A 321 57.07 13.21 45.80
N SER A 322 58.16 13.34 46.55
CA SER A 322 58.20 12.83 47.95
C SER A 322 57.29 13.66 48.86
N ARG A 323 56.33 12.99 49.53
CA ARG A 323 55.42 13.65 50.45
C ARG A 323 56.13 13.87 51.80
N ARG A 324 56.26 15.14 52.23
CA ARG A 324 56.97 15.52 53.48
C ARG A 324 56.16 15.32 54.78
N GLY A 325 55.07 14.54 54.76
CA GLY A 325 54.24 14.25 55.93
C GLY A 325 52.95 13.47 55.60
N ASN A 326 52.20 13.08 56.63
CA ASN A 326 50.87 12.47 56.47
C ASN A 326 49.87 13.49 55.90
N ALA A 327 48.94 13.03 55.08
CA ALA A 327 47.94 13.87 54.43
C ALA A 327 46.98 14.59 55.39
N GLY A 328 46.80 14.05 56.60
CA GLY A 328 45.76 14.47 57.53
C GLY A 328 44.40 13.90 57.15
N ASP A 329 43.36 14.41 57.80
CA ASP A 329 41.97 14.05 57.51
C ASP A 329 41.49 14.74 56.20
N CYS A 330 40.67 14.04 55.42
CA CYS A 330 40.06 14.60 54.21
C CYS A 330 39.09 15.75 54.54
N LEU A 331 38.59 15.79 55.78
CA LEU A 331 37.67 16.82 56.28
C LEU A 331 38.38 17.98 57.01
N ALA A 332 39.71 18.10 56.87
CA ALA A 332 40.45 19.23 57.43
C ALA A 332 39.84 20.57 56.95
N ASN A 333 39.71 21.53 57.87
CA ASN A 333 39.11 22.83 57.57
C ASN A 333 40.01 23.99 58.03
N PRO A 334 40.65 24.75 57.11
CA PRO A 334 40.63 24.57 55.66
C PRO A 334 41.53 23.40 55.21
N ALA A 335 41.08 22.66 54.19
CA ALA A 335 41.86 21.56 53.64
C ALA A 335 43.08 22.11 52.90
N VAL A 336 44.27 21.55 53.16
CA VAL A 336 45.50 21.93 52.46
C VAL A 336 45.62 21.07 51.20
N PRO A 337 45.55 21.65 49.99
CA PRO A 337 45.70 20.91 48.75
C PRO A 337 47.09 20.27 48.63
N TRP A 338 47.16 19.15 47.93
CA TRP A 338 48.44 18.53 47.66
C TRP A 338 49.24 19.31 46.61
N GLY A 339 50.34 19.94 47.03
CA GLY A 339 51.18 20.81 46.19
C GLY A 339 51.71 20.17 44.89
N HIS A 340 52.02 18.86 44.89
CA HIS A 340 52.50 18.16 43.69
C HIS A 340 51.38 17.52 42.84
N GLY A 341 50.13 17.57 43.31
CA GLY A 341 48.99 16.99 42.59
C GLY A 341 48.79 17.62 41.21
N VAL A 342 49.00 18.94 41.08
CA VAL A 342 48.92 19.68 39.81
C VAL A 342 49.96 19.19 38.79
N GLU A 343 51.16 18.87 39.27
CA GLU A 343 52.25 18.37 38.42
C GLU A 343 51.97 16.96 37.93
N ILE A 344 51.39 16.12 38.78
CA ILE A 344 50.97 14.76 38.42
C ILE A 344 49.83 14.79 37.40
N GLU A 345 48.84 15.64 37.60
CA GLU A 345 47.76 15.83 36.63
C GLU A 345 48.32 16.29 35.27
N ARG A 346 49.25 17.26 35.27
CA ARG A 346 49.91 17.72 34.05
C ARG A 346 50.68 16.59 33.35
N ALA A 347 51.42 15.79 34.11
CA ALA A 347 52.16 14.66 33.57
C ALA A 347 51.23 13.59 32.98
N LEU A 348 50.11 13.28 33.65
CA LEU A 348 49.09 12.34 33.15
C LEU A 348 48.48 12.82 31.83
N LYS A 349 48.10 14.11 31.72
CA LYS A 349 47.51 14.67 30.50
C LYS A 349 48.48 14.73 29.31
N GLN A 350 49.79 14.79 29.57
CA GLN A 350 50.83 14.80 28.53
C GLN A 350 51.19 13.40 28.02
N VAL A 351 50.71 12.32 28.65
CA VAL A 351 50.99 10.96 28.20
C VAL A 351 50.34 10.72 26.85
N GLN A 352 51.14 10.18 25.92
CA GLN A 352 50.67 9.61 24.66
C GLN A 352 51.28 8.22 24.50
N VAL A 353 50.42 7.20 24.46
CA VAL A 353 50.81 5.79 24.33
C VAL A 353 49.81 5.05 23.44
N GLU A 354 50.27 3.95 22.83
CA GLU A 354 49.44 2.97 22.14
C GLU A 354 49.11 1.82 23.11
N GLY A 355 47.83 1.50 23.24
CA GLY A 355 47.31 0.45 24.12
C GLY A 355 46.30 -0.47 23.43
N LEU A 356 45.52 -1.22 24.20
CA LEU A 356 44.46 -2.10 23.66
C LEU A 356 43.31 -1.32 23.01
N THR A 357 43.13 -0.06 23.40
CA THR A 357 42.11 0.85 22.85
C THR A 357 42.65 1.82 21.79
N GLY A 358 43.77 1.45 21.16
CA GLY A 358 44.50 2.22 20.15
C GLY A 358 45.25 3.40 20.76
N ASN A 359 45.34 4.49 20.00
CA ASN A 359 46.03 5.70 20.43
C ASN A 359 45.31 6.36 21.62
N ILE A 360 46.06 6.63 22.69
CA ILE A 360 45.57 7.29 23.91
C ILE A 360 46.23 8.67 24.00
N LYS A 361 45.40 9.70 23.99
CA LYS A 361 45.80 11.10 24.17
C LYS A 361 44.69 11.85 24.90
N PHE A 362 45.05 12.82 25.74
CA PHE A 362 44.10 13.59 26.52
C PHE A 362 44.08 15.07 26.12
N ASP A 363 42.94 15.72 26.34
CA ASP A 363 42.81 17.18 26.28
C ASP A 363 43.26 17.85 27.59
N GLN A 364 43.10 19.16 27.66
CA GLN A 364 43.42 19.95 28.88
C GLN A 364 42.53 19.59 30.08
N ASN A 365 41.41 18.88 29.87
CA ASN A 365 40.44 18.50 30.89
C ASN A 365 40.53 17.01 31.26
N GLY A 366 41.43 16.24 30.65
CA GLY A 366 41.55 14.80 30.88
C GLY A 366 40.56 13.93 30.10
N LYS A 367 39.90 14.47 29.06
CA LYS A 367 39.06 13.70 28.12
C LYS A 367 39.91 13.10 27.01
N ARG A 368 39.56 11.88 26.58
CA ARG A 368 40.24 11.23 25.44
C ARG A 368 39.96 11.99 24.13
N ILE A 369 41.02 12.21 23.36
CA ILE A 369 40.99 12.78 22.01
C ILE A 369 41.84 11.93 21.06
N ASN A 370 41.69 12.13 19.75
CA ASN A 370 42.41 11.38 18.72
C ASN A 370 42.29 9.86 18.90
N PHE A 371 41.04 9.41 19.03
CA PHE A 371 40.66 8.02 19.16
C PHE A 371 39.88 7.58 17.93
N THR A 372 39.89 6.27 17.67
CA THR A 372 39.16 5.66 16.56
C THR A 372 38.16 4.66 17.11
N ILE A 373 36.92 4.75 16.69
CA ILE A 373 35.86 3.79 17.04
C ILE A 373 35.52 2.99 15.79
N ASN A 374 35.60 1.66 15.88
CA ASN A 374 35.19 0.81 14.76
C ASN A 374 33.66 0.66 14.76
N VAL A 375 33.06 0.78 13.58
CA VAL A 375 31.64 0.50 13.37
C VAL A 375 31.50 -0.95 12.90
N MET A 376 30.73 -1.73 13.65
CA MET A 376 30.52 -3.16 13.41
C MET A 376 29.07 -3.42 13.01
N GLU A 377 28.88 -4.39 12.13
CA GLU A 377 27.56 -4.91 11.77
C GLU A 377 27.56 -6.43 11.91
N LEU A 378 26.47 -6.98 12.44
CA LEU A 378 26.26 -8.42 12.54
C LEU A 378 25.76 -8.96 11.21
N LYS A 379 26.53 -9.87 10.60
CA LYS A 379 26.13 -10.63 9.41
C LYS A 379 25.97 -12.11 9.75
N SER A 380 25.49 -12.91 8.81
CA SER A 380 25.34 -14.36 8.96
C SER A 380 26.66 -15.08 9.25
N THR A 381 27.80 -14.52 8.82
CA THR A 381 29.15 -15.03 9.09
C THR A 381 29.73 -14.59 10.45
N GLY A 382 29.04 -13.70 11.17
CA GLY A 382 29.51 -13.10 12.42
C GLY A 382 29.63 -11.57 12.35
N PRO A 383 30.18 -10.94 13.38
CA PRO A 383 30.40 -9.49 13.41
C PRO A 383 31.49 -9.09 12.41
N ARG A 384 31.22 -8.07 11.60
CA ARG A 384 32.15 -7.55 10.59
C ARG A 384 32.29 -6.03 10.71
N LYS A 385 33.52 -5.55 10.56
CA LYS A 385 33.84 -4.11 10.51
C LYS A 385 33.41 -3.52 9.17
N ILE A 386 32.52 -2.52 9.20
CA ILE A 386 32.05 -1.80 8.00
C ILE A 386 32.80 -0.49 7.79
N GLY A 387 33.40 0.06 8.84
CA GLY A 387 34.15 1.31 8.78
C GLY A 387 34.69 1.72 10.13
N TYR A 388 35.20 2.94 10.21
CA TYR A 388 35.67 3.56 11.44
C TYR A 388 35.15 4.98 11.57
N TRP A 389 35.13 5.47 12.80
CA TRP A 389 34.77 6.84 13.14
C TRP A 389 35.92 7.51 13.87
N SER A 390 36.25 8.73 13.42
CA SER A 390 37.23 9.61 14.04
C SER A 390 36.57 10.97 14.31
N GLU A 391 37.03 11.69 15.32
CA GLU A 391 36.48 13.01 15.68
C GLU A 391 36.61 14.02 14.54
N VAL A 392 37.71 13.91 13.78
CA VAL A 392 38.07 14.77 12.64
C VAL A 392 37.38 14.30 11.36
N ASP A 393 37.55 13.01 11.01
CA ASP A 393 37.12 12.47 9.71
C ASP A 393 35.63 12.08 9.69
N LYS A 394 34.96 12.13 10.84
CA LYS A 394 33.62 11.56 11.06
C LYS A 394 33.59 10.08 10.65
N MET A 395 32.50 9.59 10.08
CA MET A 395 32.36 8.19 9.69
C MET A 395 32.94 7.95 8.30
N VAL A 396 33.94 7.07 8.22
CA VAL A 396 34.56 6.62 6.97
C VAL A 396 34.25 5.14 6.78
N VAL A 397 33.64 4.80 5.65
CA VAL A 397 33.27 3.43 5.29
C VAL A 397 34.43 2.77 4.55
N ASN A 398 34.76 1.53 4.89
CA ASN A 398 35.80 0.80 4.17
C ASN A 398 35.28 0.43 2.76
N PRO A 399 36.04 0.72 1.68
CA PRO A 399 35.59 0.57 0.28
C PRO A 399 35.40 -0.87 -0.20
N LEU A 400 35.47 -1.88 0.70
CA LEU A 400 35.10 -3.25 0.39
C LEU A 400 33.58 -3.45 0.21
N ASP A 401 32.78 -2.43 0.52
CA ASP A 401 31.38 -2.32 0.08
C ASP A 401 31.27 -1.42 -1.16
N GLY A 402 31.73 -1.96 -2.29
CA GLY A 402 30.97 -1.78 -3.52
C GLY A 402 29.57 -2.41 -3.35
N PRO A 403 28.56 -2.02 -4.16
CA PRO A 403 27.22 -2.58 -4.05
C PRO A 403 27.30 -4.12 -4.09
N LEU A 404 26.62 -4.76 -3.13
CA LEU A 404 26.59 -6.20 -2.90
C LEU A 404 26.75 -7.00 -4.20
N GLY A 405 27.69 -7.94 -4.16
CA GLY A 405 27.94 -8.89 -5.23
C GLY A 405 26.68 -9.58 -5.73
N ASN A 406 26.72 -9.94 -7.01
CA ASN A 406 25.78 -10.83 -7.68
C ASN A 406 25.62 -12.16 -6.91
N GLU A 407 24.71 -12.21 -5.95
CA GLU A 407 24.03 -13.46 -5.57
C GLU A 407 22.78 -13.61 -6.44
N SER A 408 22.97 -13.72 -7.75
CA SER A 408 21.93 -14.04 -8.73
C SER A 408 21.87 -15.55 -9.00
N SER A 409 22.06 -16.37 -7.97
CA SER A 409 22.07 -17.84 -8.08
C SER A 409 21.27 -18.45 -6.94
N GLY A 410 19.95 -18.28 -6.99
CA GLY A 410 19.03 -18.90 -6.02
C GLY A 410 17.55 -18.59 -6.24
N LEU A 411 17.14 -18.30 -7.48
CA LEU A 411 15.78 -17.87 -7.83
C LEU A 411 15.04 -18.86 -8.73
N GLU A 412 15.28 -20.16 -8.54
CA GLU A 412 14.41 -21.19 -9.10
C GLU A 412 13.62 -21.86 -7.95
N ASN A 413 12.30 -21.91 -8.09
CA ASN A 413 11.33 -22.55 -7.19
C ASN A 413 11.03 -21.85 -5.84
N LYS A 414 10.79 -20.52 -5.82
CA LYS A 414 10.12 -19.86 -4.68
C LYS A 414 8.90 -19.06 -5.12
N THR A 415 7.75 -19.37 -4.54
CA THR A 415 6.48 -18.64 -4.72
C THR A 415 6.54 -17.33 -3.95
N ILE A 416 6.45 -16.19 -4.63
CA ILE A 416 6.48 -14.86 -4.03
C ILE A 416 5.07 -14.51 -3.53
N ILE A 417 4.90 -14.41 -2.21
CA ILE A 417 3.68 -13.85 -1.61
C ILE A 417 3.85 -12.33 -1.53
N VAL A 418 3.17 -11.62 -2.43
CA VAL A 418 3.12 -10.16 -2.44
C VAL A 418 2.19 -9.69 -1.32
N THR A 419 2.73 -9.00 -0.32
CA THR A 419 1.97 -8.37 0.78
C THR A 419 2.22 -6.86 0.80
N THR A 420 1.23 -6.09 1.27
CA THR A 420 1.20 -4.62 1.28
C THR A 420 1.91 -3.98 2.49
N ILE A 421 2.77 -4.73 3.18
CA ILE A 421 3.55 -4.26 4.34
C ILE A 421 5.02 -4.18 3.92
N LEU A 422 5.77 -3.19 4.44
CA LEU A 422 7.22 -2.84 4.27
C LEU A 422 8.26 -4.00 4.37
N LYS A 423 7.85 -5.27 4.28
CA LYS A 423 8.69 -6.47 4.32
C LYS A 423 9.25 -6.88 2.95
N ALA A 424 8.71 -6.36 1.85
CA ALA A 424 9.12 -6.74 0.49
C ALA A 424 10.11 -5.73 -0.11
N ASP A 425 11.11 -6.24 -0.82
CA ASP A 425 12.17 -5.42 -1.42
C ASP A 425 11.72 -4.71 -2.72
N ILE A 426 10.74 -5.27 -3.43
CA ILE A 426 10.13 -4.73 -4.65
C ILE A 426 8.70 -5.25 -4.81
N ALA A 427 7.80 -4.44 -5.38
CA ALA A 427 6.42 -4.81 -5.67
C ALA A 427 6.10 -4.63 -7.17
N ILE A 428 6.13 -5.74 -7.91
CA ILE A 428 5.68 -5.83 -9.30
C ILE A 428 4.23 -6.35 -9.29
N ALA A 429 3.28 -5.42 -9.32
CA ALA A 429 1.86 -5.71 -9.18
C ALA A 429 1.02 -4.67 -9.94
N PRO A 430 -0.29 -4.92 -10.18
CA PRO A 430 -1.22 -3.90 -10.68
C PRO A 430 -1.49 -2.85 -9.59
N LEU A 431 -0.46 -2.05 -9.27
CA LEU A 431 -0.51 -1.02 -8.24
C LEU A 431 -0.57 0.35 -8.89
N THR A 432 -1.73 1.00 -8.78
CA THR A 432 -1.96 2.34 -9.31
C THR A 432 -1.06 3.35 -8.60
N ILE A 433 -0.34 4.16 -9.38
CA ILE A 433 0.45 5.29 -8.87
C ILE A 433 -0.52 6.37 -8.39
N THR A 434 -0.37 6.81 -7.14
CA THR A 434 -1.22 7.86 -6.52
C THR A 434 -0.36 8.78 -5.66
N LEU A 435 -0.74 10.04 -5.53
CA LEU A 435 0.02 11.03 -4.74
C LEU A 435 0.31 10.56 -3.30
N VAL A 436 -0.69 10.05 -2.60
CA VAL A 436 -0.55 9.57 -1.20
C VAL A 436 0.37 8.35 -1.06
N ARG A 437 0.60 7.59 -2.15
CA ARG A 437 1.52 6.44 -2.13
C ARG A 437 2.95 6.87 -2.45
N GLU A 438 3.14 7.82 -3.37
CA GLU A 438 4.46 8.38 -3.69
C GLU A 438 5.13 9.05 -2.47
N GLU A 439 4.33 9.53 -1.50
CA GLU A 439 4.86 10.09 -0.26
C GLU A 439 5.63 9.03 0.58
N VAL A 440 5.22 7.76 0.53
CA VAL A 440 5.72 6.68 1.40
C VAL A 440 6.59 5.64 0.67
N ILE A 441 6.43 5.48 -0.64
CA ILE A 441 7.19 4.54 -1.49
C ILE A 441 7.54 5.22 -2.82
N ASP A 442 8.63 4.77 -3.46
CA ASP A 442 9.03 5.29 -4.77
C ASP A 442 8.46 4.41 -5.89
N PHE A 443 7.95 5.03 -6.96
CA PHE A 443 7.51 4.30 -8.16
C PHE A 443 8.47 4.45 -9.34
N SER A 444 8.50 3.42 -10.18
CA SER A 444 9.05 3.50 -11.53
C SER A 444 8.14 4.33 -12.45
N LYS A 445 8.62 4.64 -13.66
CA LYS A 445 7.76 5.08 -14.76
C LYS A 445 6.66 4.03 -15.01
N PRO A 446 5.45 4.47 -15.38
CA PRO A 446 4.33 3.55 -15.54
C PRO A 446 4.58 2.60 -16.71
N PHE A 447 4.35 1.30 -16.49
CA PHE A 447 4.51 0.27 -17.53
C PHE A 447 3.20 -0.02 -18.28
N MET A 448 2.07 0.48 -17.79
CA MET A 448 0.77 0.31 -18.42
C MET A 448 -0.15 1.48 -18.05
N SER A 449 -0.65 2.18 -19.07
CA SER A 449 -1.63 3.26 -18.93
C SER A 449 -3.05 2.70 -18.87
N LEU A 450 -3.87 3.26 -18.00
CA LEU A 450 -5.25 2.85 -17.75
C LEU A 450 -6.07 4.02 -17.22
N GLY A 451 -7.38 3.82 -17.07
CA GLY A 451 -8.23 4.77 -16.36
C GLY A 451 -9.47 4.09 -15.83
N ILE A 452 -10.30 4.83 -15.09
CA ILE A 452 -11.60 4.33 -14.67
C ILE A 452 -12.48 4.22 -15.92
N SER A 453 -13.14 3.08 -16.05
CA SER A 453 -14.02 2.75 -17.16
C SER A 453 -15.36 2.24 -16.62
N ILE A 454 -16.37 2.24 -17.50
CA ILE A 454 -17.72 1.80 -17.17
C ILE A 454 -17.93 0.42 -17.77
N MET A 455 -18.27 -0.55 -16.93
CA MET A 455 -18.71 -1.87 -17.34
C MET A 455 -20.22 -1.97 -17.23
N ILE A 456 -20.85 -2.33 -18.34
CA ILE A 456 -22.28 -2.67 -18.38
C ILE A 456 -22.47 -4.08 -18.93
N LYS A 457 -23.67 -4.60 -18.75
CA LYS A 457 -24.08 -5.83 -19.43
C LYS A 457 -24.30 -5.53 -20.91
N LYS A 458 -23.71 -6.34 -21.78
CA LYS A 458 -23.92 -6.26 -23.23
C LYS A 458 -25.41 -6.43 -23.53
N PRO A 459 -26.06 -5.48 -24.21
CA PRO A 459 -27.48 -5.57 -24.50
C PRO A 459 -27.73 -6.80 -25.39
N GLN A 460 -28.77 -7.55 -25.04
CA GLN A 460 -29.27 -8.58 -25.94
C GLN A 460 -30.00 -7.90 -27.09
N LYS A 461 -29.95 -8.50 -28.28
CA LYS A 461 -30.72 -8.04 -29.44
C LYS A 461 -32.19 -7.90 -29.02
N SER A 462 -32.71 -6.67 -29.03
CA SER A 462 -34.10 -6.40 -28.65
C SER A 462 -35.00 -7.07 -29.67
N LYS A 463 -35.96 -7.88 -29.18
CA LYS A 463 -37.02 -8.40 -30.05
C LYS A 463 -37.79 -7.21 -30.62
N PRO A 464 -38.05 -7.15 -31.93
CA PRO A 464 -38.85 -6.10 -32.53
C PRO A 464 -40.21 -5.99 -31.82
N GLY A 465 -40.71 -4.77 -31.66
CA GLY A 465 -42.05 -4.55 -31.13
C GLY A 465 -43.12 -5.16 -32.03
N VAL A 466 -44.32 -5.37 -31.49
CA VAL A 466 -45.46 -5.96 -32.23
C VAL A 466 -45.82 -5.15 -33.49
N PHE A 467 -45.54 -3.85 -33.49
CA PHE A 467 -45.77 -2.92 -34.61
C PHE A 467 -44.50 -2.58 -35.40
N SER A 468 -43.45 -3.40 -35.33
CA SER A 468 -42.17 -3.12 -36.01
C SER A 468 -42.28 -3.02 -37.54
N PHE A 469 -43.39 -3.49 -38.13
CA PHE A 469 -43.65 -3.30 -39.57
C PHE A 469 -43.99 -1.85 -39.93
N LEU A 470 -44.29 -0.96 -38.97
CA LEU A 470 -44.48 0.46 -39.21
C LEU A 470 -43.17 1.25 -39.23
N ASP A 471 -42.13 0.74 -38.57
CA ASP A 471 -40.80 1.37 -38.41
C ASP A 471 -40.04 1.69 -39.73
N PRO A 472 -40.22 0.95 -40.86
CA PRO A 472 -39.54 1.27 -42.12
C PRO A 472 -39.89 2.65 -42.72
N LEU A 473 -40.98 3.26 -42.28
CA LEU A 473 -41.38 4.62 -42.64
C LEU A 473 -41.55 5.43 -41.36
N ALA A 474 -41.00 6.65 -41.37
CA ALA A 474 -41.14 7.56 -40.24
C ALA A 474 -42.61 7.93 -40.01
N TYR A 475 -42.97 8.23 -38.76
CA TYR A 475 -44.34 8.53 -38.36
C TYR A 475 -44.93 9.72 -39.14
N GLU A 476 -44.09 10.70 -39.46
CA GLU A 476 -44.44 11.89 -40.24
C GLU A 476 -44.92 11.51 -41.65
N ILE A 477 -44.31 10.49 -42.26
CA ILE A 477 -44.69 10.02 -43.60
C ILE A 477 -46.06 9.35 -43.56
N TRP A 478 -46.35 8.56 -42.53
CA TRP A 478 -47.66 7.96 -42.33
C TRP A 478 -48.77 9.01 -42.23
N MET A 479 -48.54 10.09 -41.49
CA MET A 479 -49.48 11.21 -41.40
C MET A 479 -49.69 11.90 -42.76
N CYS A 480 -48.61 12.13 -43.51
CA CYS A 480 -48.69 12.69 -44.86
C CYS A 480 -49.46 11.80 -45.84
N ILE A 481 -49.32 10.47 -45.75
CA ILE A 481 -50.07 9.52 -46.59
C ILE A 481 -51.57 9.62 -46.31
N VAL A 482 -51.98 9.70 -45.05
CA VAL A 482 -53.40 9.84 -44.67
C VAL A 482 -53.97 11.16 -45.19
N PHE A 483 -53.25 12.28 -45.05
CA PHE A 483 -53.70 13.56 -45.57
C PHE A 483 -53.77 13.57 -47.11
N ALA A 484 -52.78 13.00 -47.78
CA ALA A 484 -52.78 12.88 -49.23
C ALA A 484 -53.94 11.98 -49.73
N TYR A 485 -54.22 10.88 -49.04
CA TYR A 485 -55.33 9.98 -49.34
C TYR A 485 -56.69 10.68 -49.27
N ILE A 486 -56.96 11.42 -48.19
CA ILE A 486 -58.20 12.20 -48.04
C ILE A 486 -58.25 13.31 -49.10
N GLY A 487 -57.14 14.03 -49.28
CA GLY A 487 -57.03 15.12 -50.27
C GLY A 487 -57.34 14.65 -51.69
N VAL A 488 -56.74 13.55 -52.13
CA VAL A 488 -56.99 12.96 -53.46
C VAL A 488 -58.42 12.48 -53.59
N SER A 489 -59.00 11.87 -52.55
CA SER A 489 -60.39 11.42 -52.56
C SER A 489 -61.37 12.58 -52.72
N VAL A 490 -61.13 13.71 -52.04
CA VAL A 490 -61.94 14.93 -52.17
C VAL A 490 -61.77 15.58 -53.53
N VAL A 491 -60.53 15.69 -54.04
CA VAL A 491 -60.27 16.24 -55.38
C VAL A 491 -60.95 15.39 -56.46
N LEU A 492 -60.87 14.06 -56.35
CA LEU A 492 -61.50 13.15 -57.29
C LEU A 492 -63.04 13.24 -57.23
N PHE A 493 -63.62 13.38 -56.03
CA PHE A 493 -65.06 13.64 -55.84
C PHE A 493 -65.52 14.99 -56.44
N LEU A 494 -64.73 16.06 -56.27
CA LEU A 494 -65.05 17.36 -56.84
C LEU A 494 -64.97 17.31 -58.37
N VAL A 495 -63.89 16.77 -58.91
CA VAL A 495 -63.70 16.64 -60.37
C VAL A 495 -64.80 15.78 -60.99
N SER A 496 -65.21 14.70 -60.33
CA SER A 496 -66.29 13.85 -60.82
C SER A 496 -67.65 14.52 -60.78
N ARG A 497 -67.91 15.42 -59.82
CA ARG A 497 -69.16 16.19 -59.76
C ARG A 497 -69.20 17.31 -60.81
N PHE A 498 -68.07 17.97 -61.06
CA PHE A 498 -67.98 19.15 -61.94
C PHE A 498 -67.80 18.82 -63.42
N SER A 499 -67.18 17.68 -63.76
CA SER A 499 -66.95 17.30 -65.15
C SER A 499 -68.23 16.76 -65.80
N PRO A 500 -68.77 17.40 -66.87
CA PRO A 500 -70.00 16.94 -67.52
C PRO A 500 -69.86 15.55 -68.15
N TYR A 501 -68.63 15.15 -68.50
CA TYR A 501 -68.31 13.88 -69.16
C TYR A 501 -68.35 12.65 -68.23
N GLU A 502 -68.57 12.85 -66.93
CA GLU A 502 -68.73 11.78 -65.93
C GLU A 502 -70.19 11.48 -65.57
N TRP A 503 -71.14 12.29 -66.07
CA TRP A 503 -72.58 12.08 -65.85
C TRP A 503 -73.17 11.20 -66.96
N HIS A 504 -73.92 10.16 -66.59
CA HIS A 504 -74.65 9.32 -67.55
C HIS A 504 -76.15 9.51 -67.41
N THR A 505 -76.85 9.56 -68.55
CA THR A 505 -78.31 9.40 -68.63
C THR A 505 -78.59 7.94 -68.96
N GLU A 506 -79.15 7.17 -68.04
CA GLU A 506 -79.64 5.83 -68.37
C GLU A 506 -80.83 5.96 -69.35
N GLU A 507 -80.67 5.47 -70.59
CA GLU A 507 -81.80 5.18 -71.47
C GLU A 507 -82.35 3.81 -71.07
N PHE A 508 -83.53 3.78 -70.45
CA PHE A 508 -84.27 2.55 -70.22
C PHE A 508 -84.86 2.05 -71.55
N GLU A 509 -84.34 0.94 -72.10
CA GLU A 509 -85.12 0.09 -73.01
C GLU A 509 -86.16 -0.70 -72.18
N ASP A 510 -87.29 -0.07 -71.88
CA ASP A 510 -88.61 -0.70 -72.07
C ASP A 510 -89.73 0.33 -71.87
N GLY A 511 -90.64 0.39 -72.83
CA GLY A 511 -91.63 1.46 -72.94
C GLY A 511 -92.63 1.53 -71.79
N ARG A 512 -92.56 2.61 -71.00
CA ARG A 512 -93.70 3.30 -70.36
C ARG A 512 -93.26 4.65 -69.80
N GLU A 513 -93.89 5.71 -70.29
CA GLU A 513 -93.65 7.10 -69.90
C GLU A 513 -93.94 7.36 -68.42
N THR A 514 -92.93 7.80 -67.65
CA THR A 514 -93.09 8.82 -66.60
C THR A 514 -91.75 9.53 -66.39
N GLN A 515 -91.75 10.86 -66.48
CA GLN A 515 -90.58 11.74 -66.41
C GLN A 515 -89.89 11.74 -65.04
N THR A 516 -88.63 11.28 -65.00
CA THR A 516 -87.54 11.85 -64.18
C THR A 516 -86.21 11.52 -64.86
N ASN A 517 -85.55 12.51 -65.49
CA ASN A 517 -84.18 12.38 -65.95
C ASN A 517 -83.24 12.40 -64.73
N GLU A 518 -83.02 11.25 -64.08
CA GLU A 518 -81.94 11.11 -63.10
C GLU A 518 -80.64 10.84 -63.85
N SER A 519 -79.79 11.85 -63.96
CA SER A 519 -78.41 11.65 -64.37
C SER A 519 -77.64 11.04 -63.20
N THR A 520 -77.11 9.84 -63.37
CA THR A 520 -76.44 9.10 -62.31
C THR A 520 -74.92 9.30 -62.43
N ASN A 521 -74.27 9.49 -61.29
CA ASN A 521 -72.82 9.60 -61.18
C ASN A 521 -72.36 8.54 -60.16
N GLU A 522 -71.58 7.58 -60.62
CA GLU A 522 -71.08 6.47 -59.80
C GLU A 522 -70.05 6.92 -58.76
N PHE A 523 -69.43 8.10 -58.93
CA PHE A 523 -68.47 8.65 -57.98
C PHE A 523 -69.14 9.49 -56.88
N GLY A 524 -69.79 8.81 -55.92
CA GLY A 524 -70.14 9.38 -54.63
C GLY A 524 -68.93 9.53 -53.69
N ILE A 525 -69.07 10.26 -52.57
CA ILE A 525 -67.93 10.56 -51.68
C ILE A 525 -67.26 9.29 -51.10
N PHE A 526 -68.06 8.26 -50.83
CA PHE A 526 -67.57 6.95 -50.37
C PHE A 526 -66.96 6.12 -51.51
N ASN A 527 -67.49 6.25 -52.72
CA ASN A 527 -66.97 5.54 -53.89
C ASN A 527 -65.63 6.15 -54.34
N SER A 528 -65.45 7.48 -54.24
CA SER A 528 -64.17 8.15 -54.46
C SER A 528 -63.13 7.75 -53.41
N LEU A 529 -63.54 7.61 -52.15
CA LEU A 529 -62.70 7.13 -51.04
C LEU A 529 -62.31 5.66 -51.20
N TRP A 530 -63.21 4.85 -51.74
CA TRP A 530 -62.97 3.44 -52.07
C TRP A 530 -62.04 3.27 -53.26
N PHE A 531 -62.22 4.08 -54.32
CA PHE A 531 -61.34 4.09 -55.48
C PHE A 531 -59.89 4.45 -55.11
N SER A 532 -59.69 5.51 -54.33
CA SER A 532 -58.35 5.94 -53.89
C SER A 532 -57.69 4.88 -52.99
N LEU A 533 -58.47 4.14 -52.19
CA LEU A 533 -57.98 3.04 -51.35
C LEU A 533 -57.62 1.80 -52.18
N GLY A 534 -58.48 1.41 -53.12
CA GLY A 534 -58.24 0.28 -54.02
C GLY A 534 -57.02 0.49 -54.92
N ALA A 535 -56.79 1.73 -55.36
CA ALA A 535 -55.57 2.14 -56.05
C ALA A 535 -54.33 2.04 -55.15
N PHE A 536 -54.44 2.45 -53.87
CA PHE A 536 -53.35 2.36 -52.90
C PHE A 536 -52.98 0.89 -52.57
N MET A 537 -53.96 -0.02 -52.50
CA MET A 537 -53.75 -1.43 -52.18
C MET A 537 -53.38 -2.32 -53.38
N GLN A 538 -53.19 -1.75 -54.58
CA GLN A 538 -52.86 -2.48 -55.83
C GLN A 538 -53.90 -3.54 -56.27
N GLN A 539 -55.16 -3.45 -55.81
CA GLN A 539 -56.21 -4.44 -56.12
C GLN A 539 -57.12 -4.02 -57.29
N GLY A 540 -57.02 -2.78 -57.77
CA GLY A 540 -57.95 -2.24 -58.77
C GLY A 540 -59.33 -1.94 -58.18
N CYS A 541 -60.19 -1.28 -58.95
CA CYS A 541 -61.57 -1.00 -58.57
C CYS A 541 -62.46 -1.18 -59.81
N ASP A 542 -63.71 -1.61 -59.61
CA ASP A 542 -64.67 -1.82 -60.70
C ASP A 542 -65.07 -0.50 -61.38
N ILE A 543 -64.97 0.61 -60.66
CA ILE A 543 -65.23 1.96 -61.15
C ILE A 543 -63.93 2.64 -61.62
N SER A 544 -63.97 3.29 -62.79
CA SER A 544 -62.82 4.01 -63.35
C SER A 544 -63.21 5.42 -63.82
N PRO A 545 -62.38 6.45 -63.56
CA PRO A 545 -62.69 7.81 -64.00
C PRO A 545 -62.65 7.89 -65.53
N ARG A 546 -63.73 8.40 -66.12
CA ARG A 546 -63.85 8.55 -67.58
C ARG A 546 -63.33 9.91 -68.05
N SER A 547 -63.47 10.95 -67.23
CA SER A 547 -63.02 12.30 -67.58
C SER A 547 -61.50 12.38 -67.66
N LEU A 548 -60.98 13.18 -68.60
CA LEU A 548 -59.53 13.39 -68.74
C LEU A 548 -58.92 13.96 -67.45
N SER A 549 -59.64 14.89 -66.80
CA SER A 549 -59.26 15.48 -65.50
C SER A 549 -59.19 14.43 -64.39
N GLY A 550 -60.18 13.53 -64.29
CA GLY A 550 -60.19 12.45 -63.30
C GLY A 550 -59.08 11.42 -63.54
N ARG A 551 -58.77 11.11 -64.80
CA ARG A 551 -57.68 10.22 -65.19
C ARG A 551 -56.29 10.77 -64.84
N ILE A 552 -56.09 12.09 -64.96
CA ILE A 552 -54.82 12.71 -64.55
C ILE A 552 -54.64 12.61 -63.04
N VAL A 553 -55.68 12.91 -62.25
CA VAL A 553 -55.65 12.76 -60.77
C VAL A 553 -55.36 11.31 -60.38
N GLY A 554 -56.06 10.35 -60.99
CA GLY A 554 -55.83 8.92 -60.76
C GLY A 554 -54.42 8.46 -61.18
N GLY A 555 -53.91 8.94 -62.31
CA GLY A 555 -52.57 8.60 -62.81
C GLY A 555 -51.44 9.12 -61.92
N VAL A 556 -51.56 10.35 -61.40
CA VAL A 556 -50.59 10.91 -60.43
C VAL A 556 -50.65 10.14 -59.11
N TRP A 557 -51.86 9.79 -58.64
CA TRP A 557 -52.02 8.96 -57.44
C TRP A 557 -51.41 7.57 -57.61
N TRP A 558 -51.57 6.93 -58.77
CA TRP A 558 -50.93 5.66 -59.10
C TRP A 558 -49.40 5.76 -59.07
N PHE A 559 -48.82 6.81 -59.65
CA PHE A 559 -47.38 7.01 -59.59
C PHE A 559 -46.88 7.23 -58.16
N PHE A 560 -47.59 8.05 -57.38
CA PHE A 560 -47.26 8.29 -55.96
C PHE A 560 -47.28 7.00 -55.14
N THR A 561 -48.36 6.20 -55.26
CA THR A 561 -48.51 4.95 -54.52
C THR A 561 -47.49 3.89 -54.90
N LEU A 562 -47.14 3.79 -56.19
CA LEU A 562 -46.09 2.89 -56.68
C LEU A 562 -44.73 3.18 -56.02
N ILE A 563 -44.34 4.46 -55.93
CA ILE A 563 -43.07 4.85 -55.31
C ILE A 563 -43.06 4.59 -53.81
N ILE A 564 -44.16 4.91 -53.10
CA ILE A 564 -44.26 4.71 -51.66
C ILE A 564 -44.18 3.23 -51.29
N ILE A 565 -44.94 2.37 -51.97
CA ILE A 565 -44.95 0.93 -51.66
C ILE A 565 -43.60 0.29 -52.00
N SER A 566 -43.00 0.67 -53.14
CA SER A 566 -41.67 0.19 -53.52
C SER A 566 -40.61 0.57 -52.48
N SER A 567 -40.62 1.83 -52.01
CA SER A 567 -39.72 2.32 -50.96
C SER A 567 -39.94 1.60 -49.63
N TYR A 568 -41.20 1.37 -49.24
CA TYR A 568 -41.55 0.60 -48.05
C TYR A 568 -41.01 -0.83 -48.13
N THR A 569 -41.19 -1.52 -49.26
CA THR A 569 -40.69 -2.90 -49.44
C THR A 569 -39.16 -2.97 -49.39
N ALA A 570 -38.46 -1.98 -49.95
CA ALA A 570 -37.00 -1.89 -49.89
C ALA A 570 -36.48 -1.66 -48.46
N ASN A 571 -37.07 -0.72 -47.73
CA ASN A 571 -36.67 -0.42 -46.35
C ASN A 571 -37.04 -1.54 -45.38
N LEU A 572 -38.17 -2.22 -45.57
CA LEU A 572 -38.56 -3.37 -44.76
C LEU A 572 -37.53 -4.51 -44.90
N ALA A 573 -37.05 -4.79 -46.12
CA ALA A 573 -36.01 -5.78 -46.35
C ALA A 573 -34.68 -5.41 -45.66
N ALA A 574 -34.28 -4.12 -45.70
CA ALA A 574 -33.09 -3.64 -45.02
C ALA A 574 -33.22 -3.68 -43.48
N PHE A 575 -34.39 -3.34 -42.95
CA PHE A 575 -34.64 -3.33 -41.50
C PHE A 575 -34.61 -4.74 -40.90
N LEU A 576 -35.15 -5.72 -41.64
CA LEU A 576 -35.15 -7.12 -41.22
C LEU A 576 -33.76 -7.79 -41.26
N THR A 577 -32.82 -7.24 -42.04
CA THR A 577 -31.45 -7.78 -42.14
C THR A 577 -30.49 -7.19 -41.12
N VAL A 578 -30.76 -5.99 -40.59
CA VAL A 578 -29.84 -5.25 -39.71
C VAL A 578 -30.42 -5.08 -38.31
N GLU A 579 -30.22 -6.08 -37.46
CA GLU A 579 -30.50 -5.97 -36.01
C GLU A 579 -29.36 -5.19 -35.31
N ARG A 580 -29.48 -3.85 -35.24
CA ARG A 580 -28.49 -3.02 -34.52
C ARG A 580 -28.64 -3.19 -33.01
N MET A 581 -27.52 -3.38 -32.31
CA MET A 581 -27.47 -3.26 -30.86
C MET A 581 -27.41 -1.78 -30.48
N VAL A 582 -28.35 -1.31 -29.65
CA VAL A 582 -28.34 0.06 -29.12
C VAL A 582 -27.91 0.01 -27.65
N SER A 583 -26.84 0.72 -27.28
CA SER A 583 -26.41 0.86 -25.89
C SER A 583 -27.18 2.01 -25.21
N PRO A 584 -27.79 1.80 -24.03
CA PRO A 584 -28.49 2.86 -23.30
C PRO A 584 -27.59 3.96 -22.73
N ILE A 585 -26.29 3.70 -22.58
CA ILE A 585 -25.31 4.58 -21.93
C ILE A 585 -24.06 4.63 -22.82
N GLU A 586 -23.58 5.83 -23.12
CA GLU A 586 -22.33 6.06 -23.85
C GLU A 586 -21.27 6.76 -22.98
N SER A 587 -21.71 7.58 -22.01
CA SER A 587 -20.84 8.38 -21.16
C SER A 587 -21.18 8.29 -19.67
N ALA A 588 -20.26 8.74 -18.81
CA ALA A 588 -20.56 8.89 -17.38
C ALA A 588 -21.55 10.04 -17.08
N GLU A 589 -21.68 11.01 -17.99
CA GLU A 589 -22.69 12.06 -17.83
C GLU A 589 -24.09 11.48 -17.88
N ASP A 590 -24.32 10.51 -18.77
CA ASP A 590 -25.62 9.84 -18.90
C ASP A 590 -25.99 9.13 -17.59
N LEU A 591 -25.02 8.45 -16.97
CA LEU A 591 -25.20 7.85 -15.64
C LEU A 591 -25.58 8.88 -14.57
N SER A 592 -25.04 10.10 -14.64
CA SER A 592 -25.35 11.17 -13.67
C SER A 592 -26.71 11.85 -13.89
N LYS A 593 -27.29 11.72 -15.10
CA LYS A 593 -28.57 12.33 -15.49
C LYS A 593 -29.76 11.43 -15.14
N GLN A 594 -29.58 10.10 -15.17
CA GLN A 594 -30.62 9.11 -14.91
C GLN A 594 -30.42 8.37 -13.58
N THR A 595 -31.51 7.81 -13.04
CA THR A 595 -31.52 7.05 -11.78
C THR A 595 -31.95 5.59 -11.95
N GLU A 596 -32.32 5.17 -13.16
CA GLU A 596 -32.85 3.83 -13.44
C GLU A 596 -31.76 2.75 -13.39
N ILE A 597 -30.57 3.08 -13.92
CA ILE A 597 -29.39 2.21 -13.87
C ILE A 597 -28.53 2.66 -12.69
N ALA A 598 -28.46 1.85 -11.64
CA ALA A 598 -27.60 2.10 -10.50
C ALA A 598 -26.13 1.91 -10.86
N TYR A 599 -25.21 2.58 -10.18
CA TYR A 599 -23.78 2.41 -10.42
C TYR A 599 -22.95 2.50 -9.14
N GLY A 600 -21.83 1.79 -9.11
CA GLY A 600 -20.95 1.74 -7.94
C GLY A 600 -19.52 1.30 -8.25
N THR A 601 -18.69 1.32 -7.20
CA THR A 601 -17.25 1.04 -7.25
C THR A 601 -16.86 0.01 -6.18
N LEU A 602 -15.59 -0.39 -6.16
CA LEU A 602 -15.02 -1.21 -5.09
C LEU A 602 -14.94 -0.42 -3.77
N ASP A 603 -15.31 -1.05 -2.64
CA ASP A 603 -15.45 -0.39 -1.33
C ASP A 603 -14.12 0.14 -0.74
N SER A 604 -13.00 -0.49 -1.08
CA SER A 604 -11.65 -0.16 -0.61
C SER A 604 -10.66 0.04 -1.76
N GLY A 605 -10.98 0.90 -2.73
CA GLY A 605 -10.17 1.15 -3.92
C GLY A 605 -9.81 2.61 -4.19
N SER A 606 -8.80 2.82 -5.04
CA SER A 606 -8.39 4.15 -5.55
C SER A 606 -9.51 4.84 -6.31
N THR A 607 -10.38 4.08 -7.00
CA THR A 607 -11.56 4.59 -7.71
C THR A 607 -12.59 5.23 -6.77
N LYS A 608 -12.84 4.65 -5.59
CA LYS A 608 -13.77 5.23 -4.60
C LYS A 608 -13.22 6.55 -4.04
N GLU A 609 -11.93 6.56 -3.70
CA GLU A 609 -11.26 7.77 -3.18
C GLU A 609 -11.18 8.87 -4.25
N PHE A 610 -11.04 8.50 -5.53
CA PHE A 610 -11.10 9.44 -6.65
C PHE A 610 -12.43 10.20 -6.67
N PHE A 611 -13.57 9.51 -6.62
CA PHE A 611 -14.88 10.16 -6.60
C PHE A 611 -15.11 10.98 -5.32
N ARG A 612 -14.60 10.52 -4.17
CA ARG A 612 -14.66 11.26 -2.90
C ARG A 612 -13.91 12.60 -2.93
N ARG A 613 -12.77 12.66 -3.61
CA ARG A 613 -11.90 13.87 -3.68
C ARG A 613 -12.13 14.70 -4.94
N SER A 614 -12.85 14.18 -5.92
CA SER A 614 -13.07 14.87 -7.20
C SER A 614 -13.85 16.16 -7.01
N LYS A 615 -13.44 17.21 -7.72
CA LYS A 615 -14.10 18.53 -7.74
C LYS A 615 -14.89 18.79 -9.03
N ILE A 616 -14.92 17.83 -9.95
CA ILE A 616 -15.64 17.96 -11.21
C ILE A 616 -17.13 17.70 -10.94
N ALA A 617 -18.00 18.63 -11.36
CA ALA A 617 -19.43 18.62 -11.03
C ALA A 617 -20.14 17.29 -11.35
N VAL A 618 -19.82 16.68 -12.50
CA VAL A 618 -20.39 15.38 -12.90
C VAL A 618 -20.01 14.28 -11.90
N PHE A 619 -18.74 14.22 -11.51
CA PHE A 619 -18.22 13.19 -10.59
C PHE A 619 -18.64 13.42 -9.15
N ASP A 620 -18.78 14.67 -8.73
CA ASP A 620 -19.30 15.01 -7.40
C ASP A 620 -20.79 14.63 -7.27
N LYS A 621 -21.58 14.86 -8.32
CA LYS A 621 -22.96 14.37 -8.39
C LYS A 621 -23.04 12.84 -8.31
N MET A 622 -22.16 12.14 -9.04
CA MET A 622 -22.04 10.68 -8.96
C MET A 622 -21.64 10.20 -7.56
N TRP A 623 -20.70 10.88 -6.90
CA TRP A 623 -20.28 10.55 -5.53
C TRP A 623 -21.41 10.76 -4.53
N THR A 624 -22.14 11.87 -4.66
CA THR A 624 -23.30 12.17 -3.82
C THR A 624 -24.36 11.08 -3.92
N TYR A 625 -24.66 10.63 -5.15
CA TYR A 625 -25.53 9.47 -5.38
C TYR A 625 -24.97 8.19 -4.75
N MET A 626 -23.70 7.84 -5.00
CA MET A 626 -23.10 6.63 -4.45
C MET A 626 -23.07 6.61 -2.91
N LYS A 627 -22.96 7.79 -2.29
CA LYS A 627 -22.97 7.95 -0.83
C LYS A 627 -24.38 7.79 -0.24
N SER A 628 -25.42 8.24 -0.95
CA SER A 628 -26.82 8.19 -0.49
C SER A 628 -27.62 6.97 -1.00
N ALA A 629 -27.03 6.14 -1.86
CA ALA A 629 -27.73 5.02 -2.47
C ALA A 629 -28.00 3.87 -1.47
N GLU A 630 -29.27 3.51 -1.33
CA GLU A 630 -29.74 2.34 -0.58
C GLU A 630 -30.48 1.38 -1.53
N PRO A 631 -30.10 0.09 -1.62
CA PRO A 631 -29.02 -0.59 -0.91
C PRO A 631 -27.62 -0.22 -1.42
N SER A 632 -26.58 -0.48 -0.63
CA SER A 632 -25.18 -0.14 -0.96
C SER A 632 -24.81 -0.55 -2.39
N VAL A 633 -24.35 0.44 -3.16
CA VAL A 633 -23.84 0.26 -4.52
C VAL A 633 -22.39 -0.19 -4.56
N PHE A 634 -21.68 -0.11 -3.42
CA PHE A 634 -20.30 -0.57 -3.29
C PHE A 634 -20.21 -2.08 -3.14
N VAL A 635 -19.15 -2.68 -3.68
CA VAL A 635 -18.87 -4.12 -3.60
C VAL A 635 -17.51 -4.37 -2.95
N ARG A 636 -17.32 -5.53 -2.32
CA ARG A 636 -16.07 -5.84 -1.59
C ARG A 636 -14.98 -6.38 -2.51
N THR A 637 -15.37 -7.09 -3.56
CA THR A 637 -14.43 -7.69 -4.52
C THR A 637 -14.82 -7.37 -5.97
N THR A 638 -13.83 -7.37 -6.86
CA THR A 638 -14.06 -7.13 -8.29
C THR A 638 -14.99 -8.18 -8.91
N ALA A 639 -14.86 -9.45 -8.50
CA ALA A 639 -15.71 -10.54 -8.99
C ALA A 639 -17.19 -10.36 -8.59
N GLU A 640 -17.45 -9.86 -7.38
CA GLU A 640 -18.79 -9.52 -6.91
C GLU A 640 -19.41 -8.40 -7.78
N GLY A 641 -18.66 -7.35 -8.09
CA GLY A 641 -19.09 -6.27 -8.98
C GLY A 641 -19.46 -6.77 -10.38
N VAL A 642 -18.60 -7.61 -10.99
CA VAL A 642 -18.86 -8.23 -12.31
C VAL A 642 -20.12 -9.10 -12.26
N ALA A 643 -20.25 -9.97 -11.25
CA ALA A 643 -21.42 -10.83 -11.10
C ALA A 643 -22.71 -10.02 -10.89
N ARG A 644 -22.65 -8.90 -10.16
CA ARG A 644 -23.78 -7.98 -9.97
C ARG A 644 -24.25 -7.39 -11.31
N VAL A 645 -23.34 -6.89 -12.15
CA VAL A 645 -23.67 -6.40 -13.50
C VAL A 645 -24.37 -7.48 -14.33
N ARG A 646 -23.84 -8.71 -14.33
CA ARG A 646 -24.39 -9.83 -15.09
C ARG A 646 -25.82 -10.20 -14.66
N LYS A 647 -26.09 -10.19 -13.35
CA LYS A 647 -27.39 -10.54 -12.76
C LYS A 647 -28.43 -9.42 -12.91
N SER A 648 -28.01 -8.16 -12.88
CA SER A 648 -28.92 -6.99 -12.90
C SER A 648 -29.58 -6.68 -14.24
N LYS A 649 -29.40 -7.51 -15.28
CA LYS A 649 -30.05 -7.34 -16.61
C LYS A 649 -29.93 -5.91 -17.18
N GLY A 650 -28.78 -5.26 -16.98
CA GLY A 650 -28.54 -3.89 -17.48
C GLY A 650 -29.01 -2.76 -16.55
N LYS A 651 -29.52 -3.05 -15.35
CA LYS A 651 -29.90 -2.05 -14.33
C LYS A 651 -28.80 -1.69 -13.32
N TYR A 652 -27.59 -2.23 -13.52
CA TYR A 652 -26.43 -1.87 -12.71
C TYR A 652 -25.18 -1.74 -13.59
N ALA A 653 -24.44 -0.65 -13.43
CA ALA A 653 -23.15 -0.39 -14.05
C ALA A 653 -22.04 -0.43 -13.00
N TYR A 654 -20.89 -1.00 -13.36
CA TYR A 654 -19.76 -1.13 -12.45
C TYR A 654 -18.57 -0.31 -12.93
N LEU A 655 -18.01 0.51 -12.04
CA LEU A 655 -16.89 1.39 -12.32
C LEU A 655 -15.59 0.74 -11.84
N LEU A 656 -14.73 0.36 -12.78
CA LEU A 656 -13.44 -0.29 -12.53
C LEU A 656 -12.37 0.16 -13.52
N GLU A 657 -11.13 -0.21 -13.26
CA GLU A 657 -10.01 0.09 -14.15
C GLU A 657 -10.17 -0.57 -15.53
N SER A 658 -9.82 0.17 -16.58
CA SER A 658 -10.04 -0.22 -17.99
C SER A 658 -9.36 -1.53 -18.37
N THR A 659 -8.20 -1.80 -17.79
CA THR A 659 -7.45 -3.05 -18.02
C THR A 659 -8.23 -4.27 -17.57
N MET A 660 -8.89 -4.20 -16.42
CA MET A 660 -9.72 -5.28 -15.91
C MET A 660 -11.05 -5.37 -16.67
N ASN A 661 -11.60 -4.23 -17.10
CA ASN A 661 -12.82 -4.22 -17.92
C ASN A 661 -12.60 -4.91 -19.28
N GLU A 662 -11.56 -4.51 -20.01
CA GLU A 662 -11.14 -5.14 -21.28
C GLU A 662 -10.85 -6.63 -21.10
N TYR A 663 -10.23 -7.02 -19.96
CA TYR A 663 -9.98 -8.43 -19.66
C TYR A 663 -11.26 -9.24 -19.46
N ILE A 664 -12.23 -8.72 -18.71
CA ILE A 664 -13.48 -9.43 -18.40
C ILE A 664 -14.39 -9.50 -19.63
N GLU A 665 -14.37 -8.49 -20.50
CA GLU A 665 -15.04 -8.52 -21.81
C GLU A 665 -14.58 -9.69 -22.68
N GLN A 666 -13.30 -10.07 -22.58
CA GLN A 666 -12.72 -11.20 -23.32
C GLN A 666 -13.00 -12.58 -22.68
N ARG A 667 -13.77 -12.66 -21.60
CA ARG A 667 -14.07 -13.91 -20.86
C ARG A 667 -15.50 -14.38 -21.07
N LYS A 668 -15.69 -15.70 -21.13
CA LYS A 668 -17.04 -16.29 -21.23
C LYS A 668 -17.92 -15.83 -20.04
N PRO A 669 -19.21 -15.56 -20.26
CA PRO A 669 -19.99 -15.75 -21.49
C PRO A 669 -20.04 -14.53 -22.44
N CYS A 670 -19.05 -13.63 -22.41
CA CYS A 670 -18.96 -12.47 -23.29
C CYS A 670 -20.16 -11.50 -23.16
N ASP A 671 -20.69 -11.39 -21.94
CA ASP A 671 -21.93 -10.68 -21.61
C ASP A 671 -21.70 -9.29 -21.00
N THR A 672 -20.44 -8.86 -20.88
CA THR A 672 -20.06 -7.52 -20.44
C THR A 672 -19.49 -6.73 -21.61
N MET A 673 -19.59 -5.40 -21.54
CA MET A 673 -18.95 -4.51 -22.50
C MET A 673 -18.45 -3.24 -21.80
N LYS A 674 -17.32 -2.71 -22.28
CA LYS A 674 -16.85 -1.37 -21.92
C LYS A 674 -17.62 -0.33 -22.72
N VAL A 675 -18.10 0.72 -22.05
CA VAL A 675 -18.74 1.88 -22.70
C VAL A 675 -17.98 3.16 -22.39
N GLY A 676 -17.93 4.04 -23.38
CA GLY A 676 -17.27 5.34 -23.30
C GLY A 676 -15.74 5.27 -23.24
N GLY A 677 -15.15 6.46 -23.16
CA GLY A 677 -13.73 6.64 -22.87
C GLY A 677 -13.40 6.41 -21.40
N ASN A 678 -12.10 6.41 -21.09
CA ASN A 678 -11.65 6.41 -19.70
C ASN A 678 -11.94 7.78 -19.06
N LEU A 679 -12.31 7.78 -17.78
CA LEU A 679 -12.67 8.99 -17.01
C LEU A 679 -11.46 9.79 -16.53
N ASP A 680 -10.32 9.10 -16.40
CA ASP A 680 -9.05 9.66 -15.96
C ASP A 680 -7.88 8.97 -16.68
N SER A 681 -6.68 9.50 -16.48
CA SER A 681 -5.43 8.92 -16.96
C SER A 681 -4.57 8.52 -15.77
N LYS A 682 -4.41 7.21 -15.58
CA LYS A 682 -3.66 6.55 -14.51
C LYS A 682 -2.64 5.59 -15.13
N GLY A 683 -1.73 5.11 -14.30
CA GLY A 683 -0.80 4.06 -14.70
C GLY A 683 -0.43 3.13 -13.55
N TYR A 684 -0.11 1.89 -13.90
CA TYR A 684 0.57 0.98 -12.99
C TYR A 684 2.07 1.22 -13.04
N GLY A 685 2.70 1.28 -11.87
CA GLY A 685 4.15 1.39 -11.72
C GLY A 685 4.68 0.30 -10.81
N ILE A 686 5.96 -0.03 -10.97
CA ILE A 686 6.66 -0.91 -10.04
C ILE A 686 7.01 -0.08 -8.81
N ALA A 687 6.64 -0.57 -7.63
CA ALA A 687 6.92 0.11 -6.37
C ALA A 687 8.17 -0.46 -5.70
N THR A 688 9.01 0.44 -5.19
CA THR A 688 10.18 0.12 -4.37
C THR A 688 10.14 0.90 -3.05
N PRO A 689 10.74 0.39 -1.97
CA PRO A 689 10.96 1.18 -0.76
C PRO A 689 11.64 2.52 -1.10
N LYS A 690 11.23 3.59 -0.43
CA LYS A 690 11.73 4.94 -0.69
C LYS A 690 13.25 5.00 -0.49
N GLY A 691 13.98 5.54 -1.47
CA GLY A 691 15.45 5.60 -1.42
C GLY A 691 16.17 4.27 -1.72
N SER A 692 15.45 3.23 -2.19
CA SER A 692 16.06 1.96 -2.59
C SER A 692 16.98 2.13 -3.81
N SER A 693 18.14 1.47 -3.78
CA SER A 693 19.08 1.41 -4.90
C SER A 693 18.50 0.71 -6.14
N LEU A 694 17.45 -0.09 -5.98
CA LEU A 694 16.77 -0.80 -7.07
C LEU A 694 15.93 0.11 -7.96
N ARG A 695 15.55 1.30 -7.47
CA ARG A 695 14.66 2.21 -8.20
C ARG A 695 15.21 2.57 -9.57
N THR A 696 16.46 3.01 -9.65
CA THR A 696 17.06 3.52 -10.89
C THR A 696 17.24 2.41 -11.93
N PRO A 697 17.84 1.24 -11.61
CA PRO A 697 17.95 0.12 -12.55
C PRO A 697 16.59 -0.37 -13.05
N VAL A 698 15.60 -0.52 -12.16
CA VAL A 698 14.24 -0.98 -12.54
C VAL A 698 13.56 0.04 -13.44
N ASN A 699 13.67 1.33 -13.13
CA ASN A 699 13.08 2.38 -13.93
C ASN A 699 13.64 2.41 -15.37
N LEU A 700 14.96 2.25 -15.53
CA LEU A 700 15.61 2.15 -16.84
C LEU A 700 15.18 0.88 -17.59
N ALA A 701 15.05 -0.24 -16.88
CA ALA A 701 14.60 -1.50 -17.47
C ALA A 701 13.15 -1.41 -18.00
N VAL A 702 12.25 -0.75 -17.26
CA VAL A 702 10.86 -0.53 -17.71
C VAL A 702 10.81 0.29 -19.00
N LEU A 703 11.59 1.37 -19.08
CA LEU A 703 11.68 2.19 -20.29
C LEU A 703 12.19 1.39 -21.48
N LYS A 704 13.25 0.60 -21.29
CA LYS A 704 13.79 -0.29 -22.33
C LYS A 704 12.75 -1.30 -22.85
N LEU A 705 11.97 -1.91 -21.95
CA LEU A 705 10.91 -2.85 -22.33
C LEU A 705 9.75 -2.17 -23.06
N SER A 706 9.47 -0.90 -22.72
CA SER A 706 8.47 -0.08 -23.41
C SER A 706 8.92 0.29 -24.82
N GLU A 707 10.14 0.80 -24.98
CA GLU A 707 10.71 1.20 -26.28
C GLU A 707 10.85 0.02 -27.24
N GLN A 708 11.17 -1.17 -26.72
CA GLN A 708 11.24 -2.39 -27.52
C GLN A 708 9.87 -2.99 -27.89
N GLY A 709 8.76 -2.41 -27.41
CA GLY A 709 7.40 -2.94 -27.64
C GLY A 709 7.11 -4.27 -26.96
N VAL A 710 7.95 -4.70 -26.00
CA VAL A 710 7.76 -5.97 -25.27
C VAL A 710 6.52 -5.90 -24.38
N LEU A 711 6.26 -4.75 -23.77
CA LEU A 711 5.07 -4.53 -22.93
C LEU A 711 3.78 -4.66 -23.73
N ASP A 712 3.73 -4.09 -24.94
CA ASP A 712 2.56 -4.21 -25.84
C ASP A 712 2.36 -5.66 -26.31
N LYS A 713 3.46 -6.33 -26.65
CA LYS A 713 3.44 -7.76 -27.00
C LYS A 713 2.91 -8.62 -25.85
N LEU A 714 3.31 -8.34 -24.61
CA LEU A 714 2.81 -9.03 -23.43
C LEU A 714 1.33 -8.72 -23.17
N LYS A 715 0.90 -7.47 -23.32
CA LYS A 715 -0.52 -7.08 -23.18
C LYS A 715 -1.38 -7.86 -24.18
N ASN A 716 -1.00 -7.89 -25.46
CA ASN A 716 -1.75 -8.62 -26.48
C ASN A 716 -1.83 -10.12 -26.19
N LYS A 717 -0.71 -10.72 -25.76
CA LYS A 717 -0.63 -12.14 -25.39
C LYS A 717 -1.61 -12.51 -24.26
N TRP A 718 -1.73 -11.67 -23.24
CA TRP A 718 -2.50 -12.00 -22.03
C TRP A 718 -3.97 -11.54 -22.07
N TRP A 719 -4.31 -10.52 -22.87
CA TRP A 719 -5.67 -10.02 -23.02
C TRP A 719 -6.40 -10.57 -24.25
N TYR A 720 -5.77 -10.54 -25.43
CA TYR A 720 -6.45 -10.78 -26.70
C TYR A 720 -6.14 -12.16 -27.27
N ASP A 721 -4.87 -12.58 -27.32
CA ASP A 721 -4.49 -13.88 -27.91
C ASP A 721 -5.04 -15.06 -27.10
N LYS A 722 -5.17 -14.87 -25.78
CA LYS A 722 -5.79 -15.81 -24.84
C LYS A 722 -7.24 -15.43 -24.50
N GLY A 723 -7.84 -14.52 -25.26
CA GLY A 723 -9.24 -14.16 -25.12
C GLY A 723 -10.14 -15.35 -25.51
N GLU A 724 -11.15 -15.62 -24.69
CA GLU A 724 -12.12 -16.70 -24.96
C GLU A 724 -13.30 -16.21 -25.78
N CYS A 725 -13.47 -14.89 -25.88
CA CYS A 725 -14.56 -14.20 -26.56
C CYS A 725 -14.09 -13.61 -27.88
N GLY A 726 -13.92 -14.46 -28.88
CA GLY A 726 -13.60 -14.01 -30.22
C GLY A 726 -14.82 -13.48 -30.99
N ALA A 727 -14.65 -12.36 -31.69
CA ALA A 727 -15.50 -12.01 -32.84
C ALA A 727 -15.38 -13.02 -34.00
N LYS A 728 -14.38 -13.93 -33.98
CA LYS A 728 -14.15 -14.93 -35.03
C LYS A 728 -15.14 -16.10 -35.06
N ASP A 729 -15.78 -16.46 -33.95
CA ASP A 729 -16.65 -17.64 -33.89
C ASP A 729 -18.16 -17.33 -33.90
N SER A 730 -18.54 -16.04 -33.85
CA SER A 730 -19.96 -15.61 -33.89
C SER A 730 -20.31 -14.64 -35.01
N GLY A 731 -19.32 -14.05 -35.69
CA GLY A 731 -19.53 -13.12 -36.80
C GLY A 731 -19.48 -13.73 -38.21
N SER A 732 -19.14 -15.02 -38.35
CA SER A 732 -18.81 -15.65 -39.65
C SER A 732 -19.69 -16.84 -40.05
N LYS A 733 -20.78 -17.11 -39.30
CA LYS A 733 -21.85 -17.98 -39.80
C LYS A 733 -23.09 -17.12 -39.95
N GLU A 734 -23.29 -16.62 -41.17
CA GLU A 734 -24.60 -16.20 -41.67
C GLU A 734 -25.58 -17.35 -41.39
N LYS A 735 -26.24 -17.29 -40.24
CA LYS A 735 -27.52 -17.93 -40.07
C LYS A 735 -28.47 -17.02 -40.80
N THR A 736 -28.96 -17.47 -41.95
CA THR A 736 -30.13 -16.89 -42.59
C THR A 736 -31.23 -16.78 -41.52
N SER A 737 -31.45 -15.55 -41.04
CA SER A 737 -32.39 -15.28 -39.96
C SER A 737 -33.79 -15.63 -40.46
N ALA A 738 -34.36 -16.73 -39.95
CA ALA A 738 -35.75 -17.06 -40.22
C ALA A 738 -36.65 -15.96 -39.62
N LEU A 739 -37.63 -15.48 -40.40
CA LEU A 739 -38.58 -14.48 -39.96
C LEU A 739 -39.41 -15.04 -38.78
N SER A 740 -39.40 -14.36 -37.63
CA SER A 740 -40.15 -14.82 -36.46
C SER A 740 -41.62 -14.37 -36.52
N LEU A 741 -42.54 -15.19 -36.00
CA LEU A 741 -43.97 -14.84 -35.90
C LEU A 741 -44.18 -13.53 -35.10
N SER A 742 -43.31 -13.24 -34.12
CA SER A 742 -43.38 -11.99 -33.34
C SER A 742 -43.26 -10.73 -34.20
N ASN A 743 -42.54 -10.78 -35.33
CA ASN A 743 -42.38 -9.62 -36.21
C ASN A 743 -43.64 -9.34 -37.05
N VAL A 744 -44.50 -10.35 -37.25
CA VAL A 744 -45.71 -10.27 -38.10
C VAL A 744 -46.99 -10.32 -37.26
N ALA A 745 -46.89 -10.59 -35.96
CA ALA A 745 -48.04 -10.73 -35.05
C ALA A 745 -48.99 -9.51 -35.07
N GLY A 746 -48.44 -8.29 -35.18
CA GLY A 746 -49.26 -7.07 -35.27
C GLY A 746 -50.19 -7.03 -36.47
N VAL A 747 -49.79 -7.62 -37.60
CA VAL A 747 -50.62 -7.71 -38.82
C VAL A 747 -51.85 -8.60 -38.57
N PHE A 748 -51.66 -9.72 -37.85
CA PHE A 748 -52.78 -10.59 -37.47
C PHE A 748 -53.74 -9.92 -36.48
N TYR A 749 -53.24 -9.12 -35.53
CA TYR A 749 -54.10 -8.37 -34.62
C TYR A 749 -54.97 -7.34 -35.34
N ILE A 750 -54.41 -6.63 -36.33
CA ILE A 750 -55.16 -5.68 -37.15
C ILE A 750 -56.22 -6.41 -37.98
N LEU A 751 -55.89 -7.57 -38.57
CA LEU A 751 -56.84 -8.37 -39.33
C LEU A 751 -58.03 -8.82 -38.49
N VAL A 752 -57.77 -9.42 -37.32
CA VAL A 752 -58.83 -9.89 -36.41
C VAL A 752 -59.67 -8.72 -35.89
N GLY A 753 -59.02 -7.60 -35.53
CA GLY A 753 -59.70 -6.37 -35.14
C GLY A 753 -60.61 -5.83 -36.24
N GLY A 754 -60.14 -5.82 -37.49
CA GLY A 754 -60.91 -5.39 -38.66
C GLY A 754 -62.12 -6.27 -38.95
N LEU A 755 -61.98 -7.59 -38.86
CA LEU A 755 -63.10 -8.54 -39.00
C LEU A 755 -64.14 -8.36 -37.90
N GLY A 756 -63.70 -8.16 -36.66
CA GLY A 756 -64.59 -7.87 -35.52
C GLY A 756 -65.37 -6.57 -35.71
N LEU A 757 -64.70 -5.51 -36.18
CA LEU A 757 -65.34 -4.23 -36.48
C LEU A 757 -66.36 -4.35 -37.62
N ALA A 758 -66.02 -5.07 -38.70
CA ALA A 758 -66.93 -5.29 -39.82
C ALA A 758 -68.19 -6.06 -39.40
N MET A 759 -68.03 -7.13 -38.59
CA MET A 759 -69.15 -7.87 -38.03
C MET A 759 -70.04 -7.00 -37.13
N LEU A 760 -69.43 -6.13 -36.31
CA LEU A 760 -70.16 -5.18 -35.47
C LEU A 760 -70.96 -4.18 -36.30
N VAL A 761 -70.38 -3.60 -37.35
CA VAL A 761 -71.08 -2.66 -38.24
C VAL A 761 -72.25 -3.36 -38.93
N ALA A 762 -72.05 -4.56 -39.46
CA ALA A 762 -73.13 -5.34 -40.09
C ALA A 762 -74.28 -5.65 -39.11
N LEU A 763 -73.96 -5.99 -37.85
CA LEU A 763 -74.96 -6.18 -36.80
C LEU A 763 -75.75 -4.88 -36.51
N ILE A 764 -75.06 -3.74 -36.43
CA ILE A 764 -75.68 -2.44 -36.20
C ILE A 764 -76.58 -2.05 -37.38
N GLU A 765 -76.11 -2.22 -38.62
CA GLU A 765 -76.90 -1.95 -39.84
C GLU A 765 -78.14 -2.82 -39.90
N PHE A 766 -77.99 -4.13 -39.62
CA PHE A 766 -79.11 -5.06 -39.56
C PHE A 766 -80.13 -4.63 -38.49
N CYS A 767 -79.68 -4.28 -37.29
CA CYS A 767 -80.54 -3.78 -36.22
C CYS A 767 -81.25 -2.48 -36.59
N TYR A 768 -80.54 -1.56 -37.26
CA TYR A 768 -81.09 -0.26 -37.66
C TYR A 768 -82.13 -0.41 -38.78
N LYS A 769 -81.81 -1.17 -39.84
CA LYS A 769 -82.72 -1.45 -40.96
C LYS A 769 -83.95 -2.24 -40.51
N SER A 770 -83.76 -3.25 -39.66
CA SER A 770 -84.86 -4.01 -39.05
C SER A 770 -85.81 -3.13 -38.23
N ARG A 771 -85.29 -2.19 -37.42
CA ARG A 771 -86.12 -1.23 -36.68
C ARG A 771 -86.83 -0.21 -37.59
N ALA A 772 -86.17 0.24 -38.66
CA ALA A 772 -86.75 1.17 -39.63
C ALA A 772 -87.88 0.52 -40.44
N GLU A 773 -87.70 -0.72 -40.89
CA GLU A 773 -88.73 -1.51 -41.59
C GLU A 773 -89.88 -1.89 -40.64
N ALA A 774 -89.60 -2.23 -39.39
CA ALA A 774 -90.65 -2.45 -38.39
C ALA A 774 -91.49 -1.19 -38.11
N LYS A 775 -90.89 0.01 -38.18
CA LYS A 775 -91.61 1.29 -38.13
C LYS A 775 -92.43 1.52 -39.40
N ARG A 776 -91.87 1.27 -40.60
CA ARG A 776 -92.60 1.39 -41.89
C ARG A 776 -93.79 0.43 -41.97
N MET A 777 -93.65 -0.82 -41.53
CA MET A 777 -94.74 -1.80 -41.50
C MET A 777 -95.83 -1.44 -40.48
N LYS A 778 -95.49 -0.80 -39.35
CA LYS A 778 -96.51 -0.25 -38.42
C LYS A 778 -97.29 0.92 -39.02
N VAL A 779 -96.67 1.74 -39.88
CA VAL A 779 -97.35 2.83 -40.61
C VAL A 779 -98.24 2.29 -41.74
N ALA A 780 -97.77 1.27 -42.48
CA ALA A 780 -98.57 0.62 -43.53
C ALA A 780 -99.80 -0.13 -42.98
N LYS A 781 -99.69 -0.75 -41.79
CA LYS A 781 -100.81 -1.44 -41.13
C LYS A 781 -101.90 -0.49 -40.64
N ASN A 782 -101.59 0.78 -40.38
CA ASN A 782 -102.59 1.81 -40.07
C ASN A 782 -103.31 2.36 -41.32
N ALA A 783 -102.69 2.26 -42.51
CA ALA A 783 -103.32 2.69 -43.77
C ALA A 783 -104.30 1.64 -44.37
N GLN A 784 -104.15 0.35 -44.01
CA GLN A 784 -105.02 -0.74 -44.47
C GLN A 784 -106.32 -0.95 -43.67
N ASN A 785 -106.60 -0.16 -42.63
CA ASN A 785 -107.88 -0.21 -41.89
C ASN A 785 -109.01 0.61 -42.55
N ILE A 786 -108.81 1.11 -43.78
CA ILE A 786 -109.84 1.79 -44.59
C ILE A 786 -110.05 0.96 -45.86
N ASN A 787 -111.19 0.24 -45.93
CA ASN A 787 -111.73 -0.58 -47.04
C ASN A 787 -111.43 -2.10 -47.05
N PRO A 788 -112.42 -2.94 -46.67
CA PRO A 788 -112.43 -4.36 -46.98
C PRO A 788 -113.55 -4.75 -47.97
N THR A 789 -113.20 -5.39 -49.09
CA THR A 789 -114.05 -6.36 -49.82
C THR A 789 -113.15 -7.27 -50.67
N SER A 790 -112.98 -8.54 -50.23
CA SER A 790 -113.42 -9.80 -50.88
C SER A 790 -112.78 -10.11 -52.25
N SER A 791 -112.19 -11.26 -52.57
CA SER A 791 -112.31 -12.63 -52.03
C SER A 791 -111.37 -13.61 -52.79
N GLN A 792 -111.10 -14.78 -52.19
CA GLN A 792 -110.64 -16.08 -52.77
C GLN A 792 -109.13 -16.17 -53.16
N ASN A 793 -108.33 -17.17 -52.76
CA ASN A 793 -108.59 -18.52 -52.26
C ASN A 793 -107.56 -18.96 -51.18
N SER A 794 -108.10 -19.40 -50.05
CA SER A 794 -107.63 -20.44 -49.11
C SER A 794 -107.20 -21.73 -49.83
N GLN A 795 -106.33 -22.61 -49.34
CA GLN A 795 -105.89 -23.01 -48.00
C GLN A 795 -104.61 -23.88 -48.22
N ASN A 796 -103.52 -23.68 -47.47
CA ASN A 796 -103.12 -24.42 -46.25
C ASN A 796 -102.89 -25.93 -46.46
N PHE A 797 -101.95 -26.63 -45.83
CA PHE A 797 -100.75 -26.40 -45.01
C PHE A 797 -100.17 -27.83 -44.81
N ALA A 798 -99.13 -27.99 -43.97
CA ALA A 798 -98.67 -29.25 -43.35
C ALA A 798 -97.63 -30.04 -44.17
N THR A 799 -96.53 -30.59 -43.63
CA THR A 799 -95.99 -30.70 -42.26
C THR A 799 -94.63 -31.44 -42.33
N TYR A 800 -93.72 -31.11 -41.40
CA TYR A 800 -92.81 -31.99 -40.63
C TYR A 800 -91.60 -32.73 -41.24
N LYS A 801 -90.46 -32.52 -40.53
CA LYS A 801 -89.44 -33.46 -40.02
C LYS A 801 -89.03 -34.68 -40.87
N GLU A 802 -87.71 -34.87 -40.99
CA GLU A 802 -86.98 -35.88 -40.20
C GLU A 802 -85.45 -35.70 -40.34
N GLY A 803 -84.74 -36.05 -39.27
CA GLY A 803 -83.28 -36.19 -39.27
C GLY A 803 -82.90 -37.62 -38.88
N TYR A 804 -81.59 -37.84 -38.69
CA TYR A 804 -80.94 -39.02 -38.08
C TYR A 804 -80.87 -40.27 -38.99
N ASN A 805 -79.83 -41.13 -39.02
CA ASN A 805 -78.85 -41.59 -38.01
C ASN A 805 -77.62 -42.28 -38.70
N VAL A 806 -76.38 -42.14 -38.17
CA VAL A 806 -75.55 -43.15 -37.40
C VAL A 806 -74.89 -44.23 -38.30
N TYR A 807 -73.56 -44.49 -38.31
CA TYR A 807 -72.57 -44.96 -37.30
C TYR A 807 -71.18 -44.36 -37.63
N GLY A 808 -70.22 -44.01 -36.74
CA GLY A 808 -69.75 -44.61 -35.49
C GLY A 808 -68.79 -45.78 -35.80
N ILE A 809 -67.47 -45.64 -35.86
CA ILE A 809 -66.45 -45.85 -34.79
C ILE A 809 -65.12 -45.97 -35.59
N GLU A 810 -64.03 -45.24 -35.28
CA GLU A 810 -62.94 -45.72 -34.44
C GLU A 810 -62.07 -44.57 -33.91
N SER A 811 -61.82 -44.66 -32.62
CA SER A 811 -60.85 -43.95 -31.82
C SER A 811 -59.42 -44.41 -32.10
N VAL A 812 -58.46 -43.48 -32.27
CA VAL A 812 -57.15 -43.51 -31.58
C VAL A 812 -56.67 -42.06 -31.38
N LYS A 813 -56.32 -41.77 -30.12
CA LYS A 813 -55.75 -40.51 -29.61
C LYS A 813 -54.30 -40.32 -30.04
N ILE A 814 -53.94 -39.11 -30.45
CA ILE A 814 -52.94 -38.26 -29.77
C ILE A 814 -53.65 -36.94 -29.46
#